data_AF-U6G765-F1
#
_entry.id   AF-U6G765-F1
#
_cell.length_a   1.000
_cell.length_b   1.000
_cell.length_c   1.000
_cell.angle_alpha   90.00
_cell.angle_beta   90.00
_cell.angle_gamma   90.00
#
_symmetry.space_group_name_H-M   'P 1'
#
loop_
_entity.id
_entity.type
_entity.pdbx_description
1 polymer ?
#
loop_
_entity_poly.entity_id
_entity_poly.type
_entity_poly.pdbx_seq_one_letter_code
_entity_poly.pdbx_strand_id
1 'polypeptide(L)'
;MEKEEPSGAFELPALRLAELLKSKGSEEQRANGTKEGEGKLKVAEPILHAALIAETVDGKTVKCVPLTALAGLESRLDDEEAKKVPPVIEALRVPSTTYVDLESFPQTKMGYIIRKGQDSETKRFQLAGVAVPKAQLGEELVAMNGPLPSDRSYGSEHLDVGGEPLGVAAAASLADLVLGRVVLLQVLHTEEDGTWVGNILMPVACDSRVDGSENAEKLYRSLARMTLMRGKAFHELGKELEPPLDAWEFLEAVVEDFKVNKGHLACAEVLNCFRRAVFDYWSCPPLMAIVDVSDIMLQRGLAWTVGGIEDGQGILDPSTKMLNTHSWHRRMSLQERAKKARRGIWQLQRNVLHQLGVKEEEGLWRLTGAVSAFPALLLAQILEYLSGEELREGGDEGKSDIKTSKGERNARPYFAALVIRVVDGDTVRLMPVWSDEDVHNYMHRFDRCYLLKLQGALSKSTADIIGCQEYPRAVLHSWFEEEERLRCAGLDSRSILTQLYGIDAPEVQEGGLRPYSAVRYIPCKRDCAVYGSEDLDKGGQPLGIAAARAMADMVLGRVVLVQPLGSDRYERLVARILIPAVSDGLHTDGLHTGADSYAGYFDRLLEKLVYTFRYSFGISKDLPSEKGVYGVAAIVCKMREARKGDLRGFLLGCLRDMRVGSFAGIVDPCEEMLRRGLAIVYSSRRKKAEYGGILQEKKLKQLERRAKYRGCGRWGLPSFCQENPKDYRYRNRRNRSIMSDKEAKALDKREACRKILLGITGE
;
A
#
# COMPACT_ATOMS: atom_id res chain seq x y z
N MET A 1 -31.17 -40.34 28.46
CA MET A 1 -30.47 -39.17 29.03
C MET A 1 -29.62 -38.60 27.91
N GLU A 2 -30.22 -37.75 27.09
CA GLU A 2 -29.48 -36.89 26.18
C GLU A 2 -28.63 -35.97 27.06
N LYS A 3 -27.31 -35.95 26.84
CA LYS A 3 -26.45 -34.95 27.48
C LYS A 3 -26.91 -33.62 26.89
N GLU A 4 -27.58 -32.79 27.69
CA GLU A 4 -27.75 -31.38 27.37
C GLU A 4 -26.36 -30.84 27.02
N GLU A 5 -26.15 -30.51 25.75
CA GLU A 5 -24.96 -29.78 25.35
C GLU A 5 -24.93 -28.51 26.22
N PRO A 6 -23.81 -28.22 26.90
CA PRO A 6 -23.72 -27.03 27.72
C PRO A 6 -24.10 -25.86 26.81
N SER A 7 -25.19 -25.16 27.15
CA SER A 7 -25.61 -23.97 26.44
C SER A 7 -24.40 -23.05 26.40
N GLY A 8 -23.78 -22.94 25.21
CA GLY A 8 -22.53 -22.21 25.04
C GLY A 8 -22.71 -20.83 25.62
N ALA A 9 -21.95 -20.51 26.67
CA ALA A 9 -22.13 -19.28 27.41
C ALA A 9 -22.02 -18.10 26.44
N PHE A 10 -23.08 -17.30 26.37
CA PHE A 10 -23.13 -16.13 25.53
C PHE A 10 -22.06 -15.12 25.97
N GLU A 11 -21.19 -14.69 25.06
CA GLU A 11 -20.10 -13.77 25.36
C GLU A 11 -20.21 -12.46 24.60
N LEU A 12 -19.97 -11.36 25.34
CA LEU A 12 -19.87 -10.00 24.81
C LEU A 12 -18.46 -9.46 25.09
N PRO A 13 -17.50 -9.65 24.16
CA PRO A 13 -16.12 -9.23 24.37
C PRO A 13 -15.98 -7.75 24.73
N ALA A 14 -16.76 -6.85 24.14
CA ALA A 14 -16.74 -5.43 24.49
C ALA A 14 -17.12 -5.16 25.95
N LEU A 15 -18.12 -5.87 26.49
CA LEU A 15 -18.55 -5.75 27.90
C LEU A 15 -17.46 -6.24 28.85
N ARG A 16 -16.93 -7.43 28.60
CA ARG A 16 -15.84 -8.00 29.40
C ARG A 16 -14.59 -7.13 29.37
N LEU A 17 -14.21 -6.62 28.21
CA LEU A 17 -13.06 -5.71 28.07
C LEU A 17 -13.30 -4.38 28.81
N ALA A 18 -14.53 -3.84 28.80
CA ALA A 18 -14.86 -2.64 29.57
C ALA A 18 -14.72 -2.90 31.08
N GLU A 19 -15.22 -4.03 31.58
CA GLU A 19 -15.09 -4.44 32.98
C GLU A 19 -13.63 -4.65 33.38
N LEU A 20 -12.86 -5.37 32.55
CA LEU A 20 -11.44 -5.60 32.76
C LEU A 20 -10.63 -4.31 32.78
N LEU A 21 -11.02 -3.27 32.05
CA LEU A 21 -10.27 -2.02 31.98
C LEU A 21 -10.76 -0.94 32.95
N LYS A 22 -11.85 -1.16 33.69
CA LYS A 22 -12.30 -0.23 34.75
C LYS A 22 -11.28 -0.18 35.89
N SER A 23 -10.84 1.02 36.26
CA SER A 23 -9.98 1.23 37.43
C SER A 23 -10.84 1.21 38.72
N LYS A 24 -10.53 0.30 39.64
CA LYS A 24 -11.26 0.13 40.93
C LYS A 24 -11.25 1.39 41.82
N GLY A 25 -10.38 2.37 41.55
CA GLY A 25 -10.17 3.55 42.41
C GLY A 25 -10.80 4.87 41.95
N SER A 26 -11.43 4.93 40.77
CA SER A 26 -11.88 6.22 40.20
C SER A 26 -13.19 6.77 40.81
N GLU A 27 -14.07 5.92 41.34
CA GLU A 27 -15.33 6.37 41.95
C GLU A 27 -15.13 6.97 43.36
N GLU A 28 -14.24 6.40 44.17
CA GLU A 28 -13.94 6.93 45.52
C GLU A 28 -13.16 8.26 45.47
N GLN A 29 -12.28 8.45 44.48
CA GLN A 29 -11.55 9.72 44.31
C GLN A 29 -12.43 10.86 43.80
N ARG A 30 -13.54 10.59 43.11
CA ARG A 30 -14.51 11.61 42.67
C ARG A 30 -15.47 12.03 43.78
N ALA A 31 -15.80 11.14 44.71
CA ALA A 31 -16.66 11.45 45.85
C ALA A 31 -15.94 12.35 46.89
N ASN A 32 -14.63 12.18 47.05
CA ASN A 32 -13.81 13.01 47.94
C ASN A 32 -13.28 14.23 47.18
N GLY A 33 -14.13 15.26 47.05
CA GLY A 33 -13.83 16.56 46.42
C GLY A 33 -12.71 17.34 47.11
N THR A 34 -11.48 16.83 47.00
CA THR A 34 -10.31 17.39 47.64
C THR A 34 -9.85 18.57 46.79
N LYS A 35 -10.05 19.78 47.31
CA LYS A 35 -9.50 21.03 46.76
C LYS A 35 -7.98 21.03 46.96
N GLU A 36 -7.24 20.22 46.20
CA GLU A 36 -5.78 20.28 46.16
C GLU A 36 -5.29 21.30 45.13
N GLY A 37 -4.23 22.01 45.53
CA GLY A 37 -3.78 23.26 44.95
C GLY A 37 -3.20 23.21 43.53
N GLU A 38 -3.04 24.42 43.02
CA GLU A 38 -2.64 24.81 41.68
C GLU A 38 -1.36 24.13 41.18
N GLY A 39 -1.37 23.60 39.95
CA GLY A 39 -0.17 23.60 39.10
C GLY A 39 0.08 22.43 38.14
N LYS A 40 -0.57 21.27 38.29
CA LYS A 40 -0.40 20.15 37.33
C LYS A 40 -1.75 19.61 36.88
N LEU A 41 -2.11 19.85 35.62
CA LEU A 41 -3.24 19.18 34.97
C LEU A 41 -3.03 17.66 35.06
N LYS A 42 -3.79 16.99 35.92
CA LYS A 42 -3.91 15.54 35.89
C LYS A 42 -4.64 15.19 34.59
N VAL A 43 -3.96 14.48 33.70
CA VAL A 43 -4.59 13.90 32.50
C VAL A 43 -5.70 12.98 32.99
N ALA A 44 -6.95 13.29 32.67
CA ALA A 44 -8.08 12.46 33.06
C ALA A 44 -7.93 11.08 32.41
N GLU A 45 -8.07 10.01 33.19
CA GLU A 45 -8.12 8.66 32.64
C GLU A 45 -9.32 8.54 31.67
N PRO A 46 -9.13 7.89 30.50
CA PRO A 46 -10.22 7.70 29.55
C PRO A 46 -11.29 6.80 30.18
N ILE A 47 -12.56 7.20 30.07
CA ILE A 47 -13.67 6.42 30.60
C ILE A 47 -14.10 5.41 29.53
N LEU A 48 -14.17 4.13 29.91
CA LEU A 48 -14.53 3.04 29.02
C LEU A 48 -15.92 2.50 29.36
N HIS A 49 -16.79 2.43 28.35
CA HIS A 49 -18.13 1.86 28.47
C HIS A 49 -18.35 0.83 27.37
N ALA A 50 -18.98 -0.30 27.71
CA ALA A 50 -19.63 -1.10 26.67
C ALA A 50 -21.00 -0.50 26.38
N ALA A 51 -21.40 -0.48 25.11
CA ALA A 51 -22.70 0.04 24.73
C ALA A 51 -23.24 -0.67 23.48
N LEU A 52 -24.56 -0.88 23.45
CA LEU A 52 -25.28 -1.29 22.25
C LEU A 52 -25.54 -0.05 21.38
N ILE A 53 -25.20 -0.08 20.09
CA ILE A 53 -25.55 1.00 19.17
C ILE A 53 -26.94 0.75 18.58
N ALA A 54 -27.88 1.61 18.94
CA ALA A 54 -29.28 1.45 18.56
C ALA A 54 -29.66 2.23 17.29
N GLU A 55 -29.00 3.37 17.06
CA GLU A 55 -29.29 4.26 15.93
C GLU A 55 -28.03 4.96 15.45
N THR A 56 -27.90 5.09 14.13
CA THR A 56 -26.92 5.94 13.45
C THR A 56 -27.62 7.22 13.03
N VAL A 57 -27.24 8.34 13.65
CA VAL A 57 -27.87 9.65 13.42
C VAL A 57 -27.31 10.31 12.17
N ASP A 58 -26.00 10.22 11.97
CA ASP A 58 -25.27 10.69 10.80
C ASP A 58 -23.95 9.88 10.65
N GLY A 59 -23.05 10.27 9.74
CA GLY A 59 -21.77 9.57 9.53
C GLY A 59 -20.75 9.63 10.69
N LYS A 60 -21.04 10.37 11.77
CA LYS A 60 -20.15 10.62 12.92
C LYS A 60 -20.83 10.38 14.28
N THR A 61 -22.16 10.43 14.31
CA THR A 61 -22.96 10.44 15.54
C THR A 61 -23.87 9.23 15.60
N VAL A 62 -23.88 8.56 16.75
CA VAL A 62 -24.75 7.42 17.05
C VAL A 62 -25.52 7.66 18.35
N LYS A 63 -26.67 7.00 18.49
CA LYS A 63 -27.30 6.82 19.80
C LYS A 63 -26.95 5.43 20.31
N CYS A 64 -26.37 5.40 21.50
CA CYS A 64 -25.95 4.19 22.15
C CYS A 64 -26.66 4.02 23.49
N VAL A 65 -26.77 2.77 23.90
CA VAL A 65 -27.34 2.37 25.18
C VAL A 65 -26.22 1.73 26.01
N PRO A 66 -25.70 2.40 27.04
CA PRO A 66 -24.63 1.87 27.88
C PRO A 66 -25.07 0.56 28.54
N LEU A 67 -24.16 -0.41 28.60
CA LEU A 67 -24.36 -1.71 29.21
C LEU A 67 -23.45 -1.86 30.43
N THR A 68 -24.03 -2.34 31.52
CA THR A 68 -23.32 -2.68 32.76
C THR A 68 -23.32 -4.18 33.05
N ALA A 69 -24.20 -4.94 32.39
CA ALA A 69 -24.33 -6.39 32.55
C ALA A 69 -25.02 -7.02 31.33
N LEU A 70 -24.81 -8.33 31.15
CA LEU A 70 -25.36 -9.14 30.05
C LEU A 70 -26.90 -9.12 29.99
N ALA A 71 -27.55 -9.23 31.16
CA ALA A 71 -29.01 -9.22 31.28
C ALA A 71 -29.64 -7.93 30.73
N GLY A 72 -28.87 -6.83 30.67
CA GLY A 72 -29.30 -5.59 30.04
C GLY A 72 -29.53 -5.75 28.53
N LEU A 73 -28.66 -6.50 27.84
CA LEU A 73 -28.78 -6.72 26.39
C LEU A 73 -29.95 -7.65 26.04
N GLU A 74 -30.08 -8.79 26.73
CA GLU A 74 -31.13 -9.78 26.46
C GLU A 74 -32.54 -9.21 26.62
N SER A 75 -32.69 -8.20 27.48
CA SER A 75 -33.96 -7.51 27.67
C SER A 75 -34.29 -6.48 26.56
N ARG A 76 -33.33 -6.16 25.68
CA ARG A 76 -33.37 -5.01 24.76
C ARG A 76 -33.33 -5.40 23.28
N LEU A 77 -32.59 -6.43 22.92
CA LEU A 77 -32.44 -6.89 21.53
C LEU A 77 -33.08 -8.27 21.38
N ASP A 78 -34.04 -8.40 20.47
CA ASP A 78 -34.60 -9.70 20.13
C ASP A 78 -33.66 -10.48 19.17
N ASP A 79 -33.78 -11.81 19.16
CA ASP A 79 -32.90 -12.67 18.36
C ASP A 79 -33.07 -12.48 16.84
N GLU A 80 -34.21 -11.97 16.38
CA GLU A 80 -34.46 -11.74 14.95
C GLU A 80 -33.78 -10.47 14.45
N GLU A 81 -33.77 -9.40 15.25
CA GLU A 81 -33.00 -8.19 15.01
C GLU A 81 -31.50 -8.46 15.12
N ALA A 82 -31.06 -9.25 16.11
CA ALA A 82 -29.65 -9.65 16.21
C ALA A 82 -29.14 -10.38 14.95
N LYS A 83 -29.97 -11.25 14.34
CA LYS A 83 -29.64 -11.96 13.10
C LYS A 83 -29.50 -11.05 11.87
N LYS A 84 -30.05 -9.82 11.90
CA LYS A 84 -29.90 -8.85 10.80
C LYS A 84 -28.53 -8.18 10.79
N VAL A 85 -27.81 -8.23 11.91
CA VAL A 85 -26.50 -7.59 12.05
C VAL A 85 -25.45 -8.48 11.38
N PRO A 86 -24.76 -8.02 10.32
CA PRO A 86 -23.76 -8.83 9.65
C PRO A 86 -22.52 -9.02 10.54
N PRO A 87 -21.79 -10.14 10.39
CA PRO A 87 -20.52 -10.36 11.09
C PRO A 87 -19.55 -9.19 10.89
N VAL A 88 -18.81 -8.84 11.94
CA VAL A 88 -17.89 -7.68 11.90
C VAL A 88 -16.83 -7.84 10.81
N ILE A 89 -16.37 -9.07 10.61
CA ILE A 89 -15.36 -9.41 9.60
C ILE A 89 -15.86 -9.07 8.19
N GLU A 90 -17.15 -9.28 7.91
CA GLU A 90 -17.75 -8.96 6.62
C GLU A 90 -17.89 -7.44 6.45
N ALA A 91 -18.42 -6.77 7.47
CA ALA A 91 -18.58 -5.31 7.48
C ALA A 91 -17.23 -4.60 7.27
N LEU A 92 -16.13 -5.09 7.86
CA LEU A 92 -14.79 -4.51 7.69
C LEU A 92 -14.21 -4.67 6.28
N ARG A 93 -14.73 -5.62 5.48
CA ARG A 93 -14.24 -5.91 4.12
C ARG A 93 -14.99 -5.16 3.03
N VAL A 94 -16.12 -4.54 3.35
CA VAL A 94 -16.92 -3.81 2.36
C VAL A 94 -16.11 -2.62 1.82
N PRO A 95 -15.88 -2.52 0.50
CA PRO A 95 -15.16 -1.41 -0.11
C PRO A 95 -16.01 -0.14 -0.09
N SER A 96 -15.35 1.02 -0.11
CA SER A 96 -16.05 2.31 -0.08
C SER A 96 -17.03 2.49 -1.24
N THR A 97 -16.74 1.93 -2.41
CA THR A 97 -17.58 2.01 -3.62
C THR A 97 -18.98 1.42 -3.39
N THR A 98 -19.11 0.40 -2.55
CA THR A 98 -20.41 -0.20 -2.22
C THR A 98 -21.36 0.79 -1.54
N TYR A 99 -20.83 1.72 -0.73
CA TYR A 99 -21.65 2.74 -0.07
C TYR A 99 -21.93 3.96 -0.95
N VAL A 100 -21.13 4.15 -2.01
CA VAL A 100 -21.38 5.19 -3.02
C VAL A 100 -22.53 4.75 -3.92
N ASP A 101 -22.57 3.48 -4.31
CA ASP A 101 -23.53 2.92 -5.24
C ASP A 101 -24.73 2.24 -4.54
N LEU A 102 -25.26 2.85 -3.47
CA LEU A 102 -26.40 2.29 -2.73
C LEU A 102 -27.68 2.37 -3.57
N GLU A 103 -28.35 1.23 -3.73
CA GLU A 103 -29.66 1.13 -4.39
C GLU A 103 -30.82 1.52 -3.46
N SER A 104 -30.62 1.40 -2.15
CA SER A 104 -31.63 1.67 -1.12
C SER A 104 -31.05 2.48 0.04
N PHE A 105 -31.93 3.15 0.78
CA PHE A 105 -31.54 3.85 2.00
C PHE A 105 -30.92 2.87 3.00
N PRO A 106 -29.79 3.22 3.63
CA PRO A 106 -29.19 2.36 4.63
C PRO A 106 -30.12 2.21 5.83
N GLN A 107 -30.10 1.05 6.47
CA GLN A 107 -30.74 0.90 7.76
C GLN A 107 -30.00 1.78 8.79
N THR A 108 -30.71 2.73 9.39
CA THR A 108 -30.14 3.67 10.37
C THR A 108 -30.61 3.39 11.79
N LYS A 109 -31.63 2.55 11.97
CA LYS A 109 -32.22 2.19 13.26
C LYS A 109 -32.40 0.68 13.36
N MET A 110 -32.11 0.14 14.53
CA MET A 110 -32.48 -1.23 14.90
C MET A 110 -33.79 -1.21 15.67
N GLY A 111 -34.61 -2.25 15.47
CA GLY A 111 -35.68 -2.52 16.43
C GLY A 111 -35.04 -2.87 17.78
N TYR A 112 -35.38 -2.12 18.83
CA TYR A 112 -35.02 -2.50 20.19
C TYR A 112 -36.17 -2.19 21.14
N ILE A 113 -36.36 -3.03 22.15
CA ILE A 113 -37.49 -2.95 23.05
C ILE A 113 -37.25 -1.83 24.05
N ILE A 114 -37.90 -0.68 23.81
CA ILE A 114 -37.98 0.41 24.76
C ILE A 114 -39.04 0.08 25.81
N ARG A 115 -38.61 -0.23 27.05
CA ARG A 115 -39.53 -0.35 28.18
C ARG A 115 -39.91 1.06 28.64
N LYS A 116 -41.20 1.41 28.56
CA LYS A 116 -41.76 2.70 29.01
C LYS A 116 -41.25 3.03 30.43
N GLY A 117 -40.44 4.07 30.55
CA GLY A 117 -39.83 4.52 31.81
C GLY A 117 -38.30 4.50 31.88
N GLN A 118 -37.62 3.82 30.92
CA GLN A 118 -36.14 3.82 30.80
C GLN A 118 -35.60 4.64 29.62
N ASP A 119 -36.44 5.47 28.99
CA ASP A 119 -36.05 6.35 27.87
C ASP A 119 -34.90 7.33 28.19
N SER A 120 -34.63 7.56 29.48
CA SER A 120 -33.52 8.41 29.96
C SER A 120 -32.12 7.80 29.79
N GLU A 121 -32.00 6.53 29.40
CA GLU A 121 -30.71 5.85 29.32
C GLU A 121 -29.98 5.99 27.98
N THR A 122 -30.64 6.48 26.92
CA THR A 122 -29.96 6.66 25.63
C THR A 122 -28.95 7.81 25.71
N LYS A 123 -27.74 7.58 25.21
CA LYS A 123 -26.67 8.59 25.12
C LYS A 123 -26.34 8.84 23.65
N ARG A 124 -26.13 10.10 23.30
CA ARG A 124 -25.50 10.46 22.03
C ARG A 124 -24.00 10.26 22.16
N PHE A 125 -23.40 9.63 21.17
CA PHE A 125 -21.96 9.44 21.08
C PHE A 125 -21.46 9.95 19.73
N GLN A 126 -20.43 10.79 19.75
CA GLN A 126 -19.83 11.38 18.56
C GLN A 126 -18.36 10.94 18.41
N LEU A 127 -17.98 10.52 17.20
CA LEU A 127 -16.59 10.15 16.89
C LEU A 127 -15.65 11.35 17.02
N ALA A 128 -14.58 11.20 17.80
CA ALA A 128 -13.59 12.23 18.05
C ALA A 128 -12.49 12.26 16.97
N GLY A 129 -12.00 13.46 16.66
CA GLY A 129 -10.81 13.68 15.81
C GLY A 129 -10.97 13.34 14.32
N VAL A 130 -12.22 13.16 13.86
CA VAL A 130 -12.57 13.07 12.44
C VAL A 130 -13.78 13.95 12.15
N ALA A 131 -13.87 14.42 10.92
CA ALA A 131 -15.06 15.03 10.32
C ALA A 131 -15.54 14.11 9.19
N VAL A 132 -16.84 14.20 8.91
CA VAL A 132 -17.53 13.42 7.89
C VAL A 132 -18.45 14.35 7.12
N PRO A 133 -18.81 14.01 5.87
CA PRO A 133 -19.83 14.76 5.17
C PRO A 133 -21.17 14.61 5.90
N LYS A 134 -21.91 15.72 6.05
CA LYS A 134 -23.20 15.73 6.74
C LYS A 134 -24.27 15.01 5.92
N ALA A 135 -24.89 14.00 6.51
CA ALA A 135 -26.08 13.34 5.98
C ALA A 135 -27.36 14.03 6.48
N GLN A 136 -28.39 14.10 5.64
CA GLN A 136 -29.75 14.38 6.09
C GLN A 136 -30.56 13.08 6.11
N LEU A 137 -30.64 12.43 7.28
CA LEU A 137 -31.35 11.16 7.47
C LEU A 137 -32.77 11.36 8.08
N GLY A 138 -33.48 12.41 7.65
CA GLY A 138 -34.78 12.75 8.20
C GLY A 138 -35.88 11.71 7.89
N GLU A 139 -36.73 11.40 8.87
CA GLU A 139 -37.90 10.51 8.70
C GLU A 139 -38.88 11.02 7.65
N GLU A 140 -38.92 12.34 7.42
CA GLU A 140 -39.76 12.99 6.40
C GLU A 140 -39.40 12.54 4.97
N LEU A 141 -38.14 12.21 4.69
CA LEU A 141 -37.70 11.69 3.40
C LEU A 141 -38.09 10.21 3.19
N VAL A 142 -38.13 9.43 4.28
CA VAL A 142 -38.57 8.02 4.26
C VAL A 142 -40.09 7.93 4.12
N ALA A 143 -40.84 8.90 4.64
CA ALA A 143 -42.30 8.94 4.54
C ALA A 143 -42.83 9.27 3.12
N MET A 144 -41.99 9.80 2.22
CA MET A 144 -42.34 10.00 0.81
C MET A 144 -42.25 8.67 0.03
N ASN A 145 -43.17 7.74 0.33
CA ASN A 145 -43.33 6.41 -0.28
C ASN A 145 -43.82 6.43 -1.76
N GLY A 146 -43.43 7.44 -2.54
CA GLY A 146 -43.59 7.37 -4.00
C GLY A 146 -42.51 6.46 -4.60
N PRO A 147 -42.79 5.70 -5.67
CA PRO A 147 -41.73 5.02 -6.42
C PRO A 147 -40.69 6.05 -6.83
N LEU A 148 -39.48 5.92 -6.30
CA LEU A 148 -38.35 6.75 -6.69
C LEU A 148 -38.19 6.63 -8.22
N PRO A 149 -37.95 7.74 -8.94
CA PRO A 149 -37.67 7.67 -10.36
C PRO A 149 -36.54 6.65 -10.60
N SER A 150 -36.76 5.69 -11.50
CA SER A 150 -35.85 4.57 -11.79
C SER A 150 -34.43 4.97 -12.23
N ASP A 151 -34.19 6.27 -12.45
CA ASP A 151 -32.89 6.84 -12.82
C ASP A 151 -32.09 7.39 -11.62
N ARG A 152 -32.62 7.32 -10.39
CA ARG A 152 -31.90 7.77 -9.19
C ARG A 152 -31.02 6.65 -8.64
N SER A 153 -29.81 6.54 -9.18
CA SER A 153 -28.70 5.95 -8.42
C SER A 153 -28.15 7.01 -7.46
N TYR A 154 -27.99 6.67 -6.17
CA TYR A 154 -27.29 7.52 -5.19
C TYR A 154 -25.79 7.67 -5.51
N GLY A 155 -25.30 7.04 -6.59
CA GLY A 155 -23.89 6.92 -6.96
C GLY A 155 -23.35 7.93 -7.99
N SER A 156 -24.13 8.90 -8.44
CA SER A 156 -23.57 10.01 -9.23
C SER A 156 -23.17 11.17 -8.31
N GLU A 157 -22.20 11.98 -8.72
CA GLU A 157 -21.64 13.16 -8.02
C GLU A 157 -22.69 14.23 -7.59
N HIS A 158 -23.98 13.93 -7.76
CA HIS A 158 -25.14 14.74 -7.49
C HIS A 158 -25.71 14.41 -6.11
N LEU A 159 -25.16 15.12 -5.13
CA LEU A 159 -25.82 15.63 -3.92
C LEU A 159 -26.85 14.69 -3.27
N ASP A 160 -26.49 14.14 -2.11
CA ASP A 160 -27.47 13.73 -1.10
C ASP A 160 -28.54 14.83 -1.03
N VAL A 161 -29.80 14.49 -1.24
CA VAL A 161 -30.88 15.49 -1.35
C VAL A 161 -30.97 16.25 -0.03
N GLY A 162 -30.37 17.44 0.01
CA GLY A 162 -30.22 18.27 1.22
C GLY A 162 -28.95 18.04 2.05
N GLY A 163 -28.15 17.00 1.78
CA GLY A 163 -26.89 16.70 2.47
C GLY A 163 -25.64 17.20 1.76
N GLU A 164 -24.49 17.02 2.42
CA GLU A 164 -23.18 17.17 1.81
C GLU A 164 -22.84 15.92 0.97
N PRO A 165 -22.07 16.01 -0.13
CA PRO A 165 -21.71 14.85 -0.94
C PRO A 165 -21.09 13.71 -0.13
N LEU A 166 -21.59 12.49 -0.34
CA LEU A 166 -21.19 11.26 0.36
C LEU A 166 -21.56 11.21 1.86
N GLY A 167 -22.47 12.07 2.32
CA GLY A 167 -23.00 12.03 3.69
C GLY A 167 -23.78 10.75 3.97
N VAL A 168 -24.70 10.36 3.09
CA VAL A 168 -25.46 9.10 3.21
C VAL A 168 -24.53 7.90 3.13
N ALA A 169 -23.52 7.92 2.26
CA ALA A 169 -22.50 6.88 2.18
C ALA A 169 -21.69 6.75 3.48
N ALA A 170 -21.32 7.88 4.10
CA ALA A 170 -20.64 7.89 5.39
C ALA A 170 -21.54 7.33 6.51
N ALA A 171 -22.82 7.73 6.56
CA ALA A 171 -23.78 7.20 7.52
C ALA A 171 -24.06 5.71 7.32
N ALA A 172 -24.18 5.25 6.07
CA ALA A 172 -24.34 3.84 5.74
C ALA A 172 -23.13 3.01 6.18
N SER A 173 -21.92 3.50 5.91
CA SER A 173 -20.67 2.85 6.36
C SER A 173 -20.59 2.79 7.87
N LEU A 174 -20.97 3.86 8.59
CA LEU A 174 -21.00 3.83 10.05
C LEU A 174 -22.05 2.84 10.57
N ALA A 175 -23.27 2.86 10.03
CA ALA A 175 -24.32 1.93 10.41
C ALA A 175 -23.91 0.47 10.17
N ASP A 176 -23.38 0.16 8.99
CA ASP A 176 -22.91 -1.20 8.67
C ASP A 176 -21.79 -1.66 9.62
N LEU A 177 -20.96 -0.74 10.12
CA LEU A 177 -19.90 -1.05 11.09
C LEU A 177 -20.41 -1.25 12.52
N VAL A 178 -21.39 -0.47 13.01
CA VAL A 178 -21.70 -0.44 14.44
C VAL A 178 -23.15 -0.73 14.81
N LEU A 179 -24.11 -0.54 13.90
CA LEU A 179 -25.52 -0.66 14.21
C LEU A 179 -25.88 -2.07 14.69
N GLY A 180 -26.60 -2.16 15.81
CA GLY A 180 -26.98 -3.42 16.44
C GLY A 180 -25.85 -4.15 17.17
N ARG A 181 -24.63 -3.61 17.21
CA ARG A 181 -23.46 -4.24 17.85
C ARG A 181 -23.21 -3.67 19.24
N VAL A 182 -22.65 -4.52 20.10
CA VAL A 182 -22.06 -4.10 21.38
C VAL A 182 -20.61 -3.71 21.15
N VAL A 183 -20.30 -2.44 21.33
CA VAL A 183 -18.99 -1.85 21.10
C VAL A 183 -18.37 -1.32 22.39
N LEU A 184 -17.05 -1.11 22.38
CA LEU A 184 -16.32 -0.47 23.47
C LEU A 184 -16.15 1.02 23.16
N LEU A 185 -16.83 1.87 23.91
CA LEU A 185 -16.75 3.33 23.82
C LEU A 185 -15.63 3.85 24.72
N GLN A 186 -14.65 4.52 24.13
CA GLN A 186 -13.64 5.30 24.86
C GLN A 186 -14.06 6.76 24.89
N VAL A 187 -14.73 7.18 25.96
CA VAL A 187 -15.20 8.55 26.16
C VAL A 187 -14.01 9.43 26.56
N LEU A 188 -13.72 10.43 25.74
CA LEU A 188 -12.62 11.38 25.96
C LEU A 188 -13.11 12.60 26.75
N HIS A 189 -14.30 13.11 26.40
CA HIS A 189 -15.00 14.15 27.15
C HIS A 189 -16.51 14.06 26.92
N THR A 190 -17.25 14.83 27.70
CA THR A 190 -18.70 14.98 27.60
C THR A 190 -19.02 16.45 27.35
N GLU A 191 -19.85 16.73 26.36
CA GLU A 191 -20.31 18.09 26.05
C GLU A 191 -21.37 18.57 27.05
N GLU A 192 -21.68 19.87 27.03
CA GLU A 192 -22.66 20.49 27.95
C GLU A 192 -24.07 19.90 27.81
N ASP A 193 -24.44 19.44 26.60
CA ASP A 193 -25.72 18.79 26.33
C ASP A 193 -25.75 17.30 26.78
N GLY A 194 -24.64 16.79 27.34
CA GLY A 194 -24.47 15.42 27.77
C GLY A 194 -24.05 14.43 26.67
N THR A 195 -23.74 14.91 25.46
CA THR A 195 -23.20 14.09 24.37
C THR A 195 -21.79 13.61 24.72
N TRP A 196 -21.54 12.32 24.54
CA TRP A 196 -20.22 11.71 24.71
C TRP A 196 -19.40 11.89 23.44
N VAL A 197 -18.15 12.33 23.58
CA VAL A 197 -17.23 12.48 22.45
C VAL A 197 -16.03 11.58 22.66
N GLY A 198 -15.74 10.71 21.71
CA GLY A 198 -14.69 9.71 21.90
C GLY A 198 -14.43 8.77 20.72
N ASN A 199 -13.80 7.63 20.99
CA ASN A 199 -13.54 6.61 19.98
C ASN A 199 -14.49 5.42 20.17
N ILE A 200 -15.06 4.91 19.08
CA ILE A 200 -15.74 3.61 19.07
C ILE A 200 -14.70 2.55 18.73
N LEU A 201 -14.41 1.68 19.69
CA LEU A 201 -13.50 0.56 19.55
C LEU A 201 -14.33 -0.72 19.36
N MET A 202 -14.15 -1.36 18.22
CA MET A 202 -14.89 -2.54 17.82
C MET A 202 -13.98 -3.77 17.91
N PRO A 203 -14.20 -4.68 18.86
CA PRO A 203 -13.57 -5.98 18.84
C PRO A 203 -13.98 -6.75 17.58
N VAL A 204 -13.06 -7.50 16.97
CA VAL A 204 -13.37 -8.27 15.75
C VAL A 204 -14.42 -9.36 15.97
N ALA A 205 -14.48 -9.88 17.19
CA ALA A 205 -15.59 -10.69 17.66
C ALA A 205 -16.41 -9.79 18.61
N CYS A 206 -17.51 -9.22 18.15
CA CYS A 206 -18.33 -8.30 18.94
C CYS A 206 -19.39 -9.04 19.76
N ASP A 207 -19.96 -10.08 19.17
CA ASP A 207 -21.09 -10.81 19.75
C ASP A 207 -20.97 -12.29 19.39
N SER A 208 -20.90 -13.18 20.39
CA SER A 208 -20.72 -14.61 20.12
C SER A 208 -21.91 -15.27 19.42
N ARG A 209 -23.11 -14.67 19.39
CA ARG A 209 -24.27 -15.16 18.60
C ARG A 209 -24.05 -14.90 17.11
N VAL A 210 -23.42 -13.78 16.78
CA VAL A 210 -23.18 -13.37 15.39
C VAL A 210 -21.84 -13.91 14.87
N ASP A 211 -20.79 -13.80 15.68
CA ASP A 211 -19.42 -14.11 15.29
C ASP A 211 -18.95 -15.51 15.77
N GLY A 212 -19.65 -16.16 16.70
CA GLY A 212 -19.28 -17.48 17.26
C GLY A 212 -18.29 -17.42 18.44
N SER A 213 -18.40 -18.38 19.36
CA SER A 213 -17.57 -18.44 20.59
C SER A 213 -16.08 -18.67 20.31
N GLU A 214 -15.75 -19.46 19.28
CA GLU A 214 -14.35 -19.69 18.87
C GLU A 214 -13.64 -18.39 18.48
N ASN A 215 -14.35 -17.45 17.86
CA ASN A 215 -13.79 -16.16 17.49
C ASN A 215 -13.54 -15.26 18.72
N ALA A 216 -14.40 -15.32 19.75
CA ALA A 216 -14.15 -14.63 21.02
C ALA A 216 -12.92 -15.20 21.75
N GLU A 217 -12.77 -16.52 21.81
CA GLU A 217 -11.61 -17.17 22.42
C GLU A 217 -10.31 -16.81 21.66
N LYS A 218 -10.34 -16.86 20.33
CA LYS A 218 -9.23 -16.44 19.46
C LYS A 218 -8.87 -14.97 19.67
N LEU A 219 -9.86 -14.11 19.87
CA LEU A 219 -9.67 -12.70 20.17
C LEU A 219 -8.88 -12.55 21.48
N TYR A 220 -9.33 -13.14 22.59
CA TYR A 220 -8.66 -13.00 23.89
C TYR A 220 -7.23 -13.53 23.87
N ARG A 221 -6.98 -14.68 23.23
CA ARG A 221 -5.62 -15.22 23.06
C ARG A 221 -4.70 -14.23 22.33
N SER A 222 -5.22 -13.58 21.29
CA SER A 222 -4.46 -12.61 20.50
C SER A 222 -4.13 -11.36 21.31
N LEU A 223 -5.09 -10.86 22.09
CA LEU A 223 -4.90 -9.73 22.99
C LEU A 223 -3.89 -10.04 24.11
N ALA A 224 -3.99 -11.21 24.74
CA ALA A 224 -3.11 -11.62 25.84
C ALA A 224 -1.67 -11.78 25.36
N ARG A 225 -1.45 -12.47 24.23
CA ARG A 225 -0.11 -12.64 23.64
C ARG A 225 0.56 -11.31 23.33
N MET A 226 -0.15 -10.37 22.73
CA MET A 226 0.41 -9.06 22.39
C MET A 226 0.76 -8.23 23.63
N THR A 227 -0.10 -8.26 24.65
CA THR A 227 0.13 -7.53 25.90
C THR A 227 1.32 -8.13 26.66
N LEU A 228 1.44 -9.46 26.70
CA LEU A 228 2.58 -10.16 27.28
C LEU A 228 3.89 -9.84 26.56
N MET A 229 3.91 -9.91 25.22
CA MET A 229 5.09 -9.57 24.41
C MET A 229 5.56 -8.13 24.67
N ARG A 230 4.62 -7.20 24.82
CA ARG A 230 4.91 -5.80 25.14
C ARG A 230 5.50 -5.67 26.55
N GLY A 231 4.91 -6.29 27.56
CA GLY A 231 5.41 -6.24 28.93
C GLY A 231 6.81 -6.84 29.08
N LYS A 232 7.11 -7.92 28.35
CA LYS A 232 8.45 -8.54 28.32
C LYS A 232 9.49 -7.60 27.73
N ALA A 233 9.14 -6.87 26.67
CA ALA A 233 10.03 -5.90 26.03
C ALA A 233 10.43 -4.74 26.96
N PHE A 234 9.64 -4.46 28.00
CA PHE A 234 9.95 -3.44 28.99
C PHE A 234 10.66 -3.97 30.24
N HIS A 235 11.01 -5.27 30.31
CA HIS A 235 11.58 -5.93 31.50
C HIS A 235 10.70 -5.79 32.78
N GLU A 236 9.41 -5.54 32.61
CA GLU A 236 8.50 -5.22 33.72
C GLU A 236 7.73 -6.44 34.24
N LEU A 237 7.67 -7.52 33.47
CA LEU A 237 7.05 -8.78 33.89
C LEU A 237 8.04 -9.65 34.66
N GLY A 238 7.90 -9.68 35.99
CA GLY A 238 8.82 -10.39 36.89
C GLY A 238 8.61 -11.91 37.00
N LYS A 239 7.53 -12.47 36.44
CA LYS A 239 7.22 -13.91 36.49
C LYS A 239 6.84 -14.45 35.11
N GLU A 240 7.33 -15.64 34.77
CA GLU A 240 6.80 -16.38 33.64
C GLU A 240 5.35 -16.78 33.95
N LEU A 241 4.39 -16.10 33.32
CA LEU A 241 3.00 -16.52 33.32
C LEU A 241 2.87 -17.74 32.42
N GLU A 242 2.63 -18.91 33.00
CA GLU A 242 2.21 -20.08 32.23
C GLU A 242 0.81 -19.82 31.65
N PRO A 243 0.55 -20.17 30.38
CA PRO A 243 -0.76 -19.94 29.77
C PRO A 243 -1.80 -20.86 30.45
N PRO A 244 -2.87 -20.32 31.07
CA PRO A 244 -3.96 -21.12 31.58
C PRO A 244 -4.74 -21.78 30.44
N LEU A 245 -5.60 -22.74 30.80
CA LEU A 245 -6.47 -23.44 29.85
C LEU A 245 -7.50 -22.49 29.19
N ASP A 246 -7.97 -21.49 29.94
CA ASP A 246 -8.95 -20.50 29.47
C ASP A 246 -8.29 -19.22 28.93
N ALA A 247 -8.78 -18.76 27.77
CA ALA A 247 -8.20 -17.60 27.07
C ALA A 247 -8.51 -16.26 27.76
N TRP A 248 -9.65 -16.16 28.42
CA TRP A 248 -10.08 -14.95 29.12
C TRP A 248 -9.31 -14.80 30.43
N GLU A 249 -9.23 -15.86 31.25
CA GLU A 249 -8.43 -15.88 32.48
C GLU A 249 -6.97 -15.48 32.21
N PHE A 250 -6.41 -15.92 31.07
CA PHE A 250 -5.06 -15.52 30.66
C PHE A 250 -4.94 -14.01 30.40
N LEU A 251 -5.92 -13.45 29.68
CA LEU A 251 -5.95 -12.03 29.37
C LEU A 251 -6.09 -11.19 30.64
N GLU A 252 -6.98 -11.59 31.55
CA GLU A 252 -7.18 -10.91 32.83
C GLU A 252 -5.88 -10.87 33.64
N ALA A 253 -5.21 -12.02 33.81
CA ALA A 253 -3.96 -12.11 34.55
C ALA A 253 -2.87 -11.20 33.97
N VAL A 254 -2.74 -11.16 32.64
CA VAL A 254 -1.75 -10.30 31.95
C VAL A 254 -2.10 -8.81 32.13
N VAL A 255 -3.37 -8.44 32.07
CA VAL A 255 -3.80 -7.04 32.23
C VAL A 255 -3.66 -6.57 33.68
N GLU A 256 -4.01 -7.40 34.66
CA GLU A 256 -3.86 -7.06 36.07
C GLU A 256 -2.39 -6.88 36.47
N ASP A 257 -1.48 -7.74 35.98
CA ASP A 257 -0.04 -7.52 36.17
C ASP A 257 0.42 -6.18 35.56
N PHE A 258 -0.08 -5.85 34.36
CA PHE A 258 0.19 -4.56 33.71
C PHE A 258 -0.29 -3.38 34.55
N LYS A 259 -1.49 -3.48 35.15
CA LYS A 259 -2.05 -2.46 36.06
C LYS A 259 -1.22 -2.27 37.31
N VAL A 260 -0.76 -3.37 37.91
CA VAL A 260 0.12 -3.32 39.09
C VAL A 260 1.42 -2.59 38.77
N ASN A 261 2.01 -2.83 37.59
CA ASN A 261 3.31 -2.28 37.22
C ASN A 261 3.25 -0.83 36.71
N LYS A 262 2.20 -0.45 35.98
CA LYS A 262 2.09 0.88 35.33
C LYS A 262 1.18 1.87 36.06
N GLY A 263 0.40 1.41 37.04
CA GLY A 263 -0.61 2.22 37.71
C GLY A 263 -1.60 2.84 36.72
N HIS A 264 -1.82 4.16 36.84
CA HIS A 264 -2.80 4.92 36.04
C HIS A 264 -2.55 4.92 34.51
N LEU A 265 -1.35 4.59 34.04
CA LEU A 265 -1.05 4.53 32.59
C LEU A 265 -1.41 3.17 31.96
N ALA A 266 -1.67 2.14 32.77
CA ALA A 266 -1.84 0.78 32.30
C ALA A 266 -2.97 0.64 31.26
N CYS A 267 -4.13 1.23 31.52
CA CYS A 267 -5.29 1.07 30.63
C CYS A 267 -5.03 1.65 29.24
N ALA A 268 -4.38 2.81 29.15
CA ALA A 268 -4.04 3.42 27.87
C ALA A 268 -3.01 2.57 27.08
N GLU A 269 -2.03 2.00 27.77
CA GLU A 269 -1.02 1.14 27.14
C GLU A 269 -1.60 -0.21 26.70
N VAL A 270 -2.46 -0.82 27.51
CA VAL A 270 -3.16 -2.07 27.18
C VAL A 270 -4.07 -1.85 25.96
N LEU A 271 -4.86 -0.78 25.91
CA LEU A 271 -5.66 -0.43 24.74
C LEU A 271 -4.81 -0.24 23.48
N ASN A 272 -3.64 0.41 23.59
CA ASN A 272 -2.72 0.55 22.47
C ASN A 272 -2.15 -0.80 22.01
N CYS A 273 -1.92 -1.74 22.93
CA CYS A 273 -1.55 -3.12 22.59
C CYS A 273 -2.67 -3.84 21.86
N PHE A 274 -3.91 -3.69 22.34
CA PHE A 274 -5.08 -4.32 21.72
C PHE A 274 -5.31 -3.82 20.29
N ARG A 275 -5.17 -2.51 20.06
CA ARG A 275 -5.26 -1.89 18.71
C ARG A 275 -4.12 -2.31 17.75
N ARG A 276 -3.09 -2.99 18.26
CA ARG A 276 -1.94 -3.50 17.50
C ARG A 276 -1.95 -5.02 17.39
N ALA A 277 -2.85 -5.71 18.08
CA ALA A 277 -2.98 -7.14 17.98
C ALA A 277 -3.63 -7.52 16.65
N VAL A 278 -3.03 -8.49 15.96
CA VAL A 278 -3.56 -9.05 14.73
C VAL A 278 -4.40 -10.27 15.11
N PHE A 279 -5.65 -10.28 14.68
CA PHE A 279 -6.60 -11.37 14.83
C PHE A 279 -6.44 -12.42 13.72
N ASP A 280 -6.25 -11.97 12.48
CA ASP A 280 -6.07 -12.85 11.33
C ASP A 280 -5.02 -12.32 10.35
N TYR A 281 -3.87 -12.98 10.31
CA TYR A 281 -2.76 -12.68 9.41
C TYR A 281 -3.03 -13.07 7.95
N TRP A 282 -4.01 -13.95 7.70
CA TRP A 282 -4.29 -14.45 6.35
C TRP A 282 -5.25 -13.55 5.57
N SER A 283 -5.92 -12.63 6.27
CA SER A 283 -6.70 -11.58 5.63
C SER A 283 -5.79 -10.47 5.07
N CYS A 284 -6.17 -9.91 3.92
CA CYS A 284 -5.46 -8.80 3.28
C CYS A 284 -6.43 -7.60 3.12
N PRO A 285 -6.25 -6.51 3.89
CA PRO A 285 -5.22 -6.31 4.92
C PRO A 285 -5.45 -7.20 6.17
N PRO A 286 -4.41 -7.45 6.99
CA PRO A 286 -4.55 -8.21 8.23
C PRO A 286 -5.60 -7.60 9.15
N LEU A 287 -6.44 -8.45 9.73
CA LEU A 287 -7.53 -8.02 10.59
C LEU A 287 -7.00 -7.76 11.99
N MET A 288 -7.18 -6.54 12.50
CA MET A 288 -6.73 -6.15 13.84
C MET A 288 -7.77 -6.55 14.88
N ALA A 289 -7.36 -7.14 16.00
CA ALA A 289 -8.22 -7.62 17.08
C ALA A 289 -9.21 -6.58 17.62
N ILE A 290 -8.77 -5.32 17.74
CA ILE A 290 -9.65 -4.18 18.03
C ILE A 290 -9.43 -3.11 16.98
N VAL A 291 -10.52 -2.68 16.35
CA VAL A 291 -10.54 -1.70 15.28
C VAL A 291 -11.16 -0.39 15.81
N ASP A 292 -10.52 0.75 15.56
CA ASP A 292 -11.13 2.06 15.79
C ASP A 292 -11.99 2.40 14.57
N VAL A 293 -13.29 2.61 14.77
CA VAL A 293 -14.24 2.90 13.68
C VAL A 293 -13.82 4.13 12.88
N SER A 294 -13.22 5.12 13.54
CA SER A 294 -12.69 6.33 12.88
C SER A 294 -11.58 5.97 11.88
N ASP A 295 -10.74 4.98 12.20
CA ASP A 295 -9.65 4.55 11.32
C ASP A 295 -10.20 3.92 10.03
N ILE A 296 -11.29 3.14 10.11
CA ILE A 296 -11.95 2.53 8.96
C ILE A 296 -12.65 3.58 8.10
N MET A 297 -13.35 4.53 8.73
CA MET A 297 -13.98 5.64 8.03
C MET A 297 -12.96 6.48 7.25
N LEU A 298 -11.79 6.76 7.85
CA LEU A 298 -10.67 7.40 7.16
C LEU A 298 -10.12 6.55 6.01
N GLN A 299 -9.92 5.24 6.21
CA GLN A 299 -9.42 4.31 5.19
C GLN A 299 -10.36 4.18 3.98
N ARG A 300 -11.67 4.29 4.20
CA ARG A 300 -12.71 4.33 3.17
C ARG A 300 -12.79 5.68 2.46
N GLY A 301 -12.13 6.71 2.98
CA GLY A 301 -12.28 8.07 2.49
C GLY A 301 -13.68 8.65 2.73
N LEU A 302 -14.41 8.14 3.73
CA LEU A 302 -15.73 8.65 4.13
C LEU A 302 -15.64 9.58 5.35
N ALA A 303 -14.41 9.83 5.81
CA ALA A 303 -14.07 10.81 6.83
C ALA A 303 -12.72 11.45 6.49
N TRP A 304 -12.43 12.58 7.14
CA TRP A 304 -11.11 13.22 7.16
C TRP A 304 -10.75 13.64 8.57
N THR A 305 -9.47 13.77 8.86
CA THR A 305 -8.96 14.26 10.14
C THR A 305 -9.27 15.75 10.27
N VAL A 306 -9.79 16.16 11.42
CA VAL A 306 -9.91 17.58 11.74
C VAL A 306 -8.54 18.05 12.23
N GLY A 307 -7.94 18.99 11.49
CA GLY A 307 -6.63 19.57 11.83
C GLY A 307 -6.66 20.20 13.22
N GLY A 308 -5.66 19.88 14.04
CA GLY A 308 -5.58 20.40 15.40
C GLY A 308 -5.16 21.87 15.45
N ILE A 309 -5.85 22.64 16.28
CA ILE A 309 -5.34 23.74 17.13
C ILE A 309 -5.28 25.16 16.52
N GLU A 310 -5.61 25.41 15.25
CA GLU A 310 -5.60 26.82 14.76
C GLU A 310 -6.91 27.58 14.98
N ASP A 311 -8.06 26.91 15.02
CA ASP A 311 -9.32 27.56 15.33
C ASP A 311 -9.46 27.60 16.84
N GLY A 312 -9.24 28.77 17.46
CA GLY A 312 -9.12 29.03 18.91
C GLY A 312 -10.29 28.62 19.83
N GLN A 313 -11.09 27.62 19.47
CA GLN A 313 -11.98 26.87 20.35
C GLN A 313 -11.14 25.82 21.08
N GLY A 314 -10.64 26.20 22.27
CA GLY A 314 -9.65 25.47 23.08
C GLY A 314 -10.06 24.08 23.58
N ILE A 315 -10.19 23.10 22.69
CA ILE A 315 -10.55 21.73 23.08
C ILE A 315 -9.33 20.85 23.41
N LEU A 316 -8.11 21.17 22.98
CA LEU A 316 -6.91 20.42 23.42
C LEU A 316 -5.66 21.32 23.51
N ASP A 317 -5.22 21.61 24.73
CA ASP A 317 -3.93 22.25 25.03
C ASP A 317 -2.78 21.38 24.47
N PRO A 318 -1.87 21.96 23.65
CA PRO A 318 -0.66 21.32 23.10
C PRO A 318 0.27 20.65 24.13
N SER A 319 0.02 20.76 25.44
CA SER A 319 0.81 20.11 26.50
C SER A 319 0.58 18.59 26.64
N THR A 320 -0.52 18.02 26.10
CA THR A 320 -0.77 16.55 26.06
C THR A 320 -0.08 15.81 24.89
N LYS A 321 1.10 16.30 24.49
CA LYS A 321 1.83 15.98 23.25
C LYS A 321 2.27 14.53 23.05
N MET A 322 2.49 13.71 24.09
CA MET A 322 3.15 12.41 23.87
C MET A 322 2.21 11.25 23.50
N LEU A 323 1.04 11.12 24.11
CA LEU A 323 0.15 9.97 23.85
C LEU A 323 -0.70 10.14 22.58
N ASN A 324 -1.00 11.37 22.17
CA ASN A 324 -1.84 11.65 20.99
C ASN A 324 -1.08 11.66 19.66
N THR A 325 0.25 11.77 19.66
CA THR A 325 1.02 11.81 18.41
C THR A 325 0.85 10.52 17.61
N HIS A 326 0.96 9.34 18.21
CA HIS A 326 0.81 8.08 17.46
C HIS A 326 -0.58 7.89 16.85
N SER A 327 -1.65 8.23 17.58
CA SER A 327 -3.02 8.16 17.06
C SER A 327 -3.22 9.11 15.89
N TRP A 328 -2.74 10.35 16.02
CA TRP A 328 -2.82 11.35 14.96
C TRP A 328 -2.03 10.95 13.71
N HIS A 329 -0.76 10.53 13.85
CA HIS A 329 0.05 10.07 12.72
C HIS A 329 -0.59 8.87 12.02
N ARG A 330 -1.19 7.94 12.78
CA ARG A 330 -1.93 6.80 12.22
C ARG A 330 -3.13 7.28 11.40
N ARG A 331 -3.95 8.19 11.94
CA ARG A 331 -5.11 8.76 11.22
C ARG A 331 -4.72 9.53 9.97
N MET A 332 -3.68 10.37 10.05
CA MET A 332 -3.11 11.04 8.88
C MET A 332 -2.62 10.03 7.84
N SER A 333 -1.96 8.96 8.25
CA SER A 333 -1.51 7.91 7.32
C SER A 333 -2.69 7.19 6.64
N LEU A 334 -3.81 6.98 7.35
CA LEU A 334 -5.01 6.36 6.80
C LEU A 334 -5.71 7.29 5.81
N GLN A 335 -5.86 8.57 6.18
CA GLN A 335 -6.38 9.60 5.29
C GLN A 335 -5.55 9.70 4.00
N GLU A 336 -4.23 9.79 4.12
CA GLU A 336 -3.36 9.90 2.95
C GLU A 336 -3.41 8.64 2.07
N ARG A 337 -3.61 7.46 2.67
CA ARG A 337 -3.89 6.23 1.90
C ARG A 337 -5.19 6.32 1.12
N ALA A 338 -6.28 6.76 1.75
CA ALA A 338 -7.55 6.94 1.07
C ALA A 338 -7.47 8.01 -0.04
N LYS A 339 -6.72 9.09 0.20
CA LYS A 339 -6.46 10.15 -0.78
C LYS A 339 -5.70 9.65 -2.00
N LYS A 340 -4.61 8.91 -1.79
CA LYS A 340 -3.83 8.27 -2.87
C LYS A 340 -4.66 7.32 -3.71
N ALA A 341 -5.43 6.48 -3.03
CA ALA A 341 -6.28 5.50 -3.67
C ALA A 341 -7.52 6.13 -4.33
N ARG A 342 -7.68 7.47 -4.23
CA ARG A 342 -8.88 8.21 -4.60
C ARG A 342 -10.10 7.45 -4.12
N ARG A 343 -10.32 7.38 -2.80
CA ARG A 343 -11.49 6.71 -2.21
C ARG A 343 -12.43 7.73 -1.59
N GLY A 344 -13.73 7.47 -1.67
CA GLY A 344 -14.78 8.31 -1.07
C GLY A 344 -14.62 9.78 -1.48
N ILE A 345 -14.58 10.69 -0.50
CA ILE A 345 -14.49 12.14 -0.71
C ILE A 345 -13.28 12.53 -1.57
N TRP A 346 -12.20 11.75 -1.55
CA TRP A 346 -10.98 12.05 -2.30
C TRP A 346 -11.10 11.77 -3.80
N GLN A 347 -12.21 11.21 -4.26
CA GLN A 347 -12.57 11.15 -5.68
C GLN A 347 -13.24 12.44 -6.17
N LEU A 348 -13.79 13.23 -5.25
CA LEU A 348 -14.56 14.43 -5.58
C LEU A 348 -13.66 15.51 -6.16
N GLN A 349 -14.28 16.40 -6.94
CA GLN A 349 -13.61 17.54 -7.52
C GLN A 349 -13.15 18.53 -6.42
N ARG A 350 -12.08 19.27 -6.69
CA ARG A 350 -11.43 20.17 -5.71
C ARG A 350 -12.37 21.25 -5.16
N ASN A 351 -13.25 21.78 -6.00
CA ASN A 351 -14.29 22.75 -5.59
C ASN A 351 -15.27 22.12 -4.59
N VAL A 352 -15.64 20.85 -4.77
CA VAL A 352 -16.51 20.12 -3.84
C VAL A 352 -15.79 19.86 -2.52
N LEU A 353 -14.52 19.45 -2.55
CA LEU A 353 -13.70 19.32 -1.34
C LEU A 353 -13.61 20.63 -0.54
N HIS A 354 -13.48 21.76 -1.24
CA HIS A 354 -13.48 23.08 -0.60
C HIS A 354 -14.84 23.42 0.03
N GLN A 355 -15.97 23.04 -0.59
CA GLN A 355 -17.31 23.21 -0.01
C GLN A 355 -17.49 22.37 1.27
N LEU A 356 -16.86 21.19 1.34
CA LEU A 356 -16.82 20.35 2.53
C LEU A 356 -15.90 20.91 3.65
N GLY A 357 -15.25 22.05 3.43
CA GLY A 357 -14.27 22.61 4.38
C GLY A 357 -13.01 21.76 4.50
N VAL A 358 -12.75 20.85 3.55
CA VAL A 358 -11.50 20.10 3.48
C VAL A 358 -10.44 21.06 2.95
N LYS A 359 -9.71 21.69 3.88
CA LYS A 359 -8.52 22.48 3.57
C LYS A 359 -7.49 21.53 2.93
N GLU A 360 -7.46 21.46 1.61
CA GLU A 360 -6.29 20.91 0.93
C GLU A 360 -5.13 21.84 1.24
N GLU A 361 -4.24 21.44 2.15
CA GLU A 361 -3.00 22.19 2.39
C GLU A 361 -2.28 22.36 1.05
N GLU A 362 -2.32 23.59 0.55
CA GLU A 362 -1.76 23.96 -0.74
C GLU A 362 -0.24 23.90 -0.62
N GLY A 363 0.38 22.83 -1.13
CA GLY A 363 1.76 22.94 -1.63
C GLY A 363 2.71 21.80 -1.31
N LEU A 364 2.71 21.21 -0.11
CA LEU A 364 3.81 20.29 0.27
C LEU A 364 3.40 18.82 0.49
N TRP A 365 2.16 18.56 0.93
CA TRP A 365 1.77 17.24 1.46
C TRP A 365 1.37 16.19 0.42
N ARG A 366 1.39 16.53 -0.88
CA ARG A 366 1.19 15.51 -1.94
C ARG A 366 2.33 14.49 -1.99
N LEU A 367 3.50 14.81 -1.43
CA LEU A 367 4.63 13.90 -1.27
C LEU A 367 4.51 13.04 -0.01
N THR A 368 3.34 12.43 0.13
CA THR A 368 2.97 11.36 1.07
C THR A 368 3.97 10.20 1.19
N GLY A 369 4.98 10.12 0.33
CA GLY A 369 6.11 9.19 0.40
C GLY A 369 7.29 9.67 1.27
N ALA A 370 7.17 10.72 2.06
CA ALA A 370 8.28 11.20 2.91
C ALA A 370 8.82 10.16 3.91
N VAL A 371 7.98 9.20 4.30
CA VAL A 371 8.34 8.05 5.15
C VAL A 371 8.42 6.75 4.34
N SER A 372 8.40 6.83 3.01
CA SER A 372 8.42 5.66 2.14
C SER A 372 9.77 4.95 2.20
N ALA A 373 9.73 3.64 2.42
CA ALA A 373 10.85 2.74 2.26
C ALA A 373 11.21 2.49 0.79
N PHE A 374 10.51 3.10 -0.18
CA PHE A 374 10.73 2.89 -1.61
C PHE A 374 10.92 4.22 -2.36
N PRO A 375 12.16 4.63 -2.64
CA PRO A 375 12.46 5.90 -3.30
C PRO A 375 11.75 6.10 -4.63
N ALA A 376 11.47 5.03 -5.38
CA ALA A 376 10.75 5.11 -6.64
C ALA A 376 9.32 5.66 -6.48
N LEU A 377 8.61 5.35 -5.38
CA LEU A 377 7.28 5.90 -5.08
C LEU A 377 7.35 7.42 -4.96
N LEU A 378 8.25 7.90 -4.11
CA LEU A 378 8.42 9.31 -3.86
C LEU A 378 8.92 10.06 -5.10
N LEU A 379 9.89 9.49 -5.84
CA LEU A 379 10.35 10.08 -7.09
C LEU A 379 9.23 10.18 -8.13
N ALA A 380 8.36 9.18 -8.24
CA ALA A 380 7.20 9.24 -9.12
C ALA A 380 6.27 10.40 -8.74
N GLN A 381 5.97 10.57 -7.45
CA GLN A 381 5.14 11.67 -6.95
C GLN A 381 5.77 13.05 -7.21
N ILE A 382 7.09 13.19 -7.00
CA ILE A 382 7.82 14.44 -7.30
C ILE A 382 7.74 14.75 -8.79
N LEU A 383 7.96 13.76 -9.65
CA LEU A 383 7.93 13.94 -11.10
C LEU A 383 6.51 14.23 -11.62
N GLU A 384 5.48 13.63 -11.03
CA GLU A 384 4.08 13.92 -11.31
C GLU A 384 3.71 15.34 -10.87
N TYR A 385 4.12 15.76 -9.67
CA TYR A 385 3.93 17.12 -9.17
C TYR A 385 4.51 18.15 -10.15
N LEU A 386 5.70 17.88 -10.69
CA LEU A 386 6.36 18.72 -11.69
C LEU A 386 5.64 18.76 -13.05
N SER A 387 4.74 17.81 -13.35
CA SER A 387 4.00 17.75 -14.62
C SER A 387 2.62 18.44 -14.58
N GLY A 388 2.09 18.77 -13.41
CA GLY A 388 0.69 19.20 -13.24
C GLY A 388 0.32 20.59 -13.78
N GLU A 389 1.27 21.42 -14.20
CA GLU A 389 1.03 22.82 -14.59
C GLU A 389 1.00 23.07 -16.10
N GLU A 390 1.77 22.29 -16.87
CA GLU A 390 1.84 22.42 -18.34
C GLU A 390 0.50 22.16 -19.03
N LEU A 391 -0.42 21.45 -18.36
CA LEU A 391 -1.75 21.14 -18.87
C LEU A 391 -2.80 22.24 -18.58
N ARG A 392 -2.53 23.20 -17.68
CA ARG A 392 -3.54 24.17 -17.20
C ARG A 392 -3.48 25.53 -17.90
N GLU A 393 -2.31 26.00 -18.32
CA GLU A 393 -2.17 27.32 -19.00
C GLU A 393 -2.69 27.34 -20.46
N GLY A 394 -3.36 26.27 -20.94
CA GLY A 394 -3.86 26.15 -22.32
C GLY A 394 -5.36 26.42 -22.51
N GLY A 395 -6.10 26.78 -21.46
CA GLY A 395 -7.54 27.08 -21.53
C GLY A 395 -7.78 28.59 -21.63
N ASP A 396 -8.49 28.99 -22.69
CA ASP A 396 -9.00 30.34 -22.94
C ASP A 396 -7.97 31.46 -23.19
N GLU A 397 -7.60 31.63 -24.46
CA GLU A 397 -7.97 32.81 -25.26
C GLU A 397 -7.05 32.90 -26.50
N GLY A 398 -7.65 32.79 -27.69
CA GLY A 398 -7.00 33.20 -28.94
C GLY A 398 -6.55 32.06 -29.84
N LYS A 399 -7.25 31.95 -30.98
CA LYS A 399 -6.91 31.18 -32.18
C LYS A 399 -5.52 31.58 -32.73
N SER A 400 -4.43 31.18 -32.08
CA SER A 400 -3.10 31.28 -32.67
C SER A 400 -2.72 29.92 -33.26
N ASP A 401 -2.62 29.87 -34.59
CA ASP A 401 -2.15 28.73 -35.40
C ASP A 401 -0.64 28.47 -35.20
N ILE A 402 -0.16 28.49 -33.96
CA ILE A 402 1.18 28.04 -33.65
C ILE A 402 1.16 26.52 -33.71
N LYS A 403 1.64 25.98 -34.84
CA LYS A 403 1.99 24.57 -35.04
C LYS A 403 3.08 24.17 -34.02
N THR A 404 2.74 24.05 -32.74
CA THR A 404 3.58 23.35 -31.77
C THR A 404 3.79 21.95 -32.33
N SER A 405 5.05 21.60 -32.59
CA SER A 405 5.45 20.33 -33.17
C SER A 405 4.70 19.17 -32.51
N LYS A 406 4.04 18.34 -33.30
CA LYS A 406 3.25 17.13 -32.93
C LYS A 406 4.00 16.08 -32.06
N GLY A 407 5.19 16.37 -31.54
CA GLY A 407 6.06 15.41 -30.86
C GLY A 407 5.98 15.38 -29.33
N GLU A 408 5.52 16.43 -28.65
CA GLU A 408 5.64 16.52 -27.17
C GLU A 408 4.32 16.36 -26.39
N ARG A 409 3.16 16.36 -27.06
CA ARG A 409 1.86 16.51 -26.39
C ARG A 409 1.34 15.33 -25.55
N ASN A 410 2.07 14.23 -25.38
CA ASN A 410 1.57 13.04 -24.66
C ASN A 410 2.61 12.37 -23.74
N ALA A 411 3.48 13.14 -23.08
CA ALA A 411 4.36 12.56 -22.06
C ALA A 411 3.52 12.14 -20.84
N ARG A 412 3.04 10.89 -20.84
CA ARG A 412 2.31 10.31 -19.70
C ARG A 412 3.13 10.47 -18.40
N PRO A 413 2.46 10.65 -17.25
CA PRO A 413 3.14 10.83 -15.98
C PRO A 413 3.99 9.60 -15.65
N TYR A 414 5.10 9.82 -14.94
CA TYR A 414 5.81 8.71 -14.33
C TYR A 414 4.94 8.06 -13.27
N PHE A 415 5.07 6.76 -13.09
CA PHE A 415 4.46 6.05 -11.98
C PHE A 415 5.45 5.05 -11.39
N ALA A 416 5.21 4.63 -10.15
CA ALA A 416 5.98 3.58 -9.51
C ALA A 416 5.29 2.22 -9.69
N ALA A 417 6.07 1.18 -9.88
CA ALA A 417 5.54 -0.18 -10.01
C ALA A 417 6.47 -1.20 -9.35
N LEU A 418 5.88 -2.23 -8.75
CA LEU A 418 6.60 -3.43 -8.33
C LEU A 418 6.76 -4.37 -9.53
N VAL A 419 7.99 -4.84 -9.78
CA VAL A 419 8.25 -5.83 -10.82
C VAL A 419 7.98 -7.22 -10.26
N ILE A 420 6.83 -7.79 -10.60
CA ILE A 420 6.38 -9.08 -10.07
C ILE A 420 6.88 -10.28 -10.90
N ARG A 421 7.20 -10.03 -12.18
CA ARG A 421 7.69 -11.06 -13.10
C ARG A 421 8.57 -10.49 -14.21
N VAL A 422 9.60 -11.24 -14.57
CA VAL A 422 10.41 -11.07 -15.77
C VAL A 422 10.03 -12.18 -16.75
N VAL A 423 9.53 -11.81 -17.92
CA VAL A 423 9.08 -12.76 -18.94
C VAL A 423 10.28 -13.23 -19.77
N ASP A 424 11.11 -12.28 -20.18
CA ASP A 424 12.33 -12.48 -20.95
C ASP A 424 13.31 -11.30 -20.69
N GLY A 425 14.36 -11.16 -21.51
CA GLY A 425 15.37 -10.12 -21.33
C GLY A 425 14.92 -8.68 -21.62
N ASP A 426 13.73 -8.47 -22.18
CA ASP A 426 13.20 -7.14 -22.51
C ASP A 426 11.71 -6.93 -22.14
N THR A 427 11.06 -7.91 -21.53
CA THR A 427 9.64 -7.91 -21.17
C THR A 427 9.45 -8.28 -19.71
N VAL A 428 8.68 -7.46 -19.00
CA VAL A 428 8.37 -7.62 -17.57
C VAL A 428 6.89 -7.43 -17.31
N ARG A 429 6.39 -7.95 -16.20
CA ARG A 429 5.05 -7.66 -15.69
C ARG A 429 5.17 -6.77 -14.46
N LEU A 430 4.44 -5.66 -14.49
CA LEU A 430 4.46 -4.61 -13.49
C LEU A 430 3.15 -4.60 -12.71
N MET A 431 3.23 -4.41 -11.40
CA MET A 431 2.10 -4.09 -10.54
C MET A 431 2.22 -2.62 -10.13
N PRO A 432 1.35 -1.71 -10.59
CA PRO A 432 1.36 -0.33 -10.12
C PRO A 432 1.26 -0.28 -8.59
N VAL A 433 2.05 0.58 -7.96
CA VAL A 433 2.01 0.78 -6.51
C VAL A 433 1.95 2.27 -6.20
N TRP A 434 1.15 2.65 -5.20
CA TRP A 434 0.95 4.04 -4.78
C TRP A 434 1.42 4.29 -3.34
N SER A 435 1.66 3.21 -2.60
CA SER A 435 2.10 3.23 -1.21
C SER A 435 3.03 2.06 -0.88
N ASP A 436 3.76 2.20 0.23
CA ASP A 436 4.56 1.10 0.79
C ASP A 436 3.69 -0.11 1.12
N GLU A 437 2.48 0.12 1.59
CA GLU A 437 1.51 -0.93 1.92
C GLU A 437 1.15 -1.75 0.68
N ASP A 438 0.95 -1.12 -0.48
CA ASP A 438 0.72 -1.85 -1.73
C ASP A 438 1.88 -2.80 -2.03
N VAL A 439 3.12 -2.32 -1.84
CA VAL A 439 4.32 -3.15 -2.02
C VAL A 439 4.38 -4.28 -1.00
N HIS A 440 3.95 -4.05 0.24
CA HIS A 440 3.85 -5.07 1.29
C HIS A 440 2.75 -6.09 1.02
N ASN A 441 1.63 -5.67 0.42
CA ASN A 441 0.52 -6.54 0.04
C ASN A 441 0.89 -7.47 -1.11
N TYR A 442 1.66 -6.98 -2.09
CA TYR A 442 2.03 -7.77 -3.27
C TYR A 442 3.31 -8.59 -3.11
N MET A 443 4.16 -8.28 -2.13
CA MET A 443 5.46 -8.95 -1.95
C MET A 443 5.61 -9.48 -0.53
N HIS A 444 5.62 -10.81 -0.42
CA HIS A 444 5.82 -11.48 0.86
C HIS A 444 7.20 -11.16 1.44
N ARG A 445 7.31 -11.09 2.78
CA ARG A 445 8.57 -10.76 3.47
C ARG A 445 9.71 -11.72 3.10
N PHE A 446 9.40 -12.99 2.85
CA PHE A 446 10.38 -14.00 2.43
C PHE A 446 10.97 -13.71 1.05
N ASP A 447 10.15 -13.31 0.06
CA ASP A 447 10.66 -13.02 -1.28
C ASP A 447 11.76 -11.97 -1.24
N ARG A 448 11.58 -10.95 -0.39
CA ARG A 448 12.56 -9.88 -0.21
C ARG A 448 13.94 -10.44 0.17
N CYS A 449 14.02 -11.31 1.18
CA CYS A 449 15.29 -11.86 1.71
C CYS A 449 16.11 -12.62 0.66
N TYR A 450 15.46 -13.06 -0.41
CA TYR A 450 16.03 -13.89 -1.45
C TYR A 450 16.41 -13.12 -2.72
N LEU A 451 16.11 -11.81 -2.79
CA LEU A 451 16.47 -10.97 -3.92
C LEU A 451 17.93 -10.54 -3.80
N LEU A 452 18.67 -10.69 -4.90
CA LEU A 452 20.03 -10.19 -4.99
C LEU A 452 20.02 -8.67 -4.85
N LYS A 453 20.95 -8.10 -4.06
CA LYS A 453 21.15 -6.64 -4.04
C LYS A 453 21.51 -6.14 -5.44
N LEU A 454 20.93 -5.03 -5.88
CA LEU A 454 21.22 -4.34 -7.14
C LEU A 454 22.71 -4.10 -7.34
N GLN A 455 23.44 -3.69 -6.30
CA GLN A 455 24.91 -3.59 -6.40
C GLN A 455 25.55 -4.91 -6.82
N GLY A 456 25.13 -6.03 -6.22
CA GLY A 456 25.58 -7.37 -6.60
C GLY A 456 25.13 -7.78 -8.00
N ALA A 457 23.92 -7.39 -8.41
CA ALA A 457 23.42 -7.63 -9.76
C ALA A 457 24.25 -6.87 -10.82
N LEU A 458 24.63 -5.63 -10.53
CA LEU A 458 25.40 -4.76 -11.43
C LEU A 458 26.88 -5.11 -11.50
N SER A 459 27.44 -5.68 -10.43
CA SER A 459 28.84 -6.11 -10.39
C SER A 459 29.12 -7.41 -11.15
N LYS A 460 28.11 -8.26 -11.36
CA LYS A 460 28.27 -9.50 -12.14
C LYS A 460 28.73 -9.19 -13.56
N SER A 461 29.79 -9.88 -14.01
CA SER A 461 30.22 -9.82 -15.40
C SER A 461 29.25 -10.59 -16.30
N THR A 462 29.28 -10.33 -17.61
CA THR A 462 28.50 -11.13 -18.57
C THR A 462 28.90 -12.61 -18.51
N ALA A 463 30.18 -12.91 -18.28
CA ALA A 463 30.66 -14.29 -18.15
C ALA A 463 30.06 -14.99 -16.92
N ASP A 464 30.01 -14.31 -15.78
CA ASP A 464 29.42 -14.86 -14.55
C ASP A 464 27.93 -15.18 -14.72
N ILE A 465 27.20 -14.34 -15.48
CA ILE A 465 25.77 -14.54 -15.75
C ILE A 465 25.57 -15.76 -16.66
N ILE A 466 26.40 -15.89 -17.70
CA ILE A 466 26.34 -17.01 -18.65
C ILE A 466 26.74 -18.33 -17.97
N GLY A 467 27.78 -18.30 -17.13
CA GLY A 467 28.30 -19.47 -16.44
C GLY A 467 27.53 -19.86 -15.17
N CYS A 468 26.47 -19.12 -14.81
CA CYS A 468 25.75 -19.41 -13.58
C CYS A 468 24.92 -20.68 -13.70
N GLN A 469 25.01 -21.57 -12.70
CA GLN A 469 24.41 -22.90 -12.71
C GLN A 469 22.99 -22.99 -12.13
N GLU A 470 22.38 -21.86 -11.79
CA GLU A 470 21.02 -21.84 -11.25
C GLU A 470 20.03 -21.34 -12.30
N TYR A 471 18.78 -21.79 -12.26
CA TYR A 471 17.75 -21.18 -13.11
C TYR A 471 17.45 -19.75 -12.61
N PRO A 472 17.28 -18.75 -13.50
CA PRO A 472 16.90 -17.43 -13.04
C PRO A 472 15.53 -17.46 -12.37
N ARG A 473 15.46 -16.90 -11.16
CA ARG A 473 14.18 -16.59 -10.54
C ARG A 473 13.51 -15.51 -11.37
N ALA A 474 12.42 -15.87 -12.03
CA ALA A 474 11.72 -14.99 -12.97
C ALA A 474 10.43 -14.40 -12.39
N VAL A 475 9.95 -14.93 -11.26
CA VAL A 475 8.66 -14.60 -10.65
C VAL A 475 8.86 -14.54 -9.13
N LEU A 476 8.14 -13.64 -8.45
CA LEU A 476 8.07 -13.65 -6.98
C LEU A 476 7.29 -14.88 -6.49
N HIS A 477 7.73 -15.52 -5.42
CA HIS A 477 7.07 -16.72 -4.89
C HIS A 477 5.65 -16.40 -4.43
N SER A 478 5.44 -15.25 -3.77
CA SER A 478 4.12 -14.77 -3.35
C SER A 478 3.13 -14.65 -4.49
N TRP A 479 3.63 -14.38 -5.69
CA TRP A 479 2.80 -14.23 -6.88
C TRP A 479 2.49 -15.57 -7.55
N PHE A 480 3.27 -16.63 -7.30
CA PHE A 480 3.07 -17.92 -7.96
C PHE A 480 1.74 -18.57 -7.53
N GLU A 481 1.47 -18.61 -6.22
CA GLU A 481 0.21 -19.17 -5.69
C GLU A 481 -1.01 -18.34 -6.11
N GLU A 482 -0.85 -17.02 -6.19
CA GLU A 482 -1.91 -16.10 -6.60
C GLU A 482 -2.17 -16.18 -8.11
N GLU A 483 -1.13 -16.27 -8.95
CA GLU A 483 -1.26 -16.47 -10.40
C GLU A 483 -1.95 -17.80 -10.71
N GLU A 484 -1.68 -18.87 -9.96
CA GLU A 484 -2.33 -20.16 -10.13
C GLU A 484 -3.82 -20.12 -9.76
N ARG A 485 -4.17 -19.41 -8.68
CA ARG A 485 -5.58 -19.12 -8.35
C ARG A 485 -6.27 -18.26 -9.41
N LEU A 486 -5.58 -17.24 -9.93
CA LEU A 486 -6.12 -16.27 -10.90
C LEU A 486 -6.19 -16.81 -12.34
N ARG A 487 -5.39 -17.82 -12.70
CA ARG A 487 -5.52 -18.50 -14.01
C ARG A 487 -6.91 -19.09 -14.21
N CYS A 488 -7.61 -19.45 -13.13
CA CYS A 488 -8.99 -19.90 -13.17
C CYS A 488 -10.03 -18.77 -13.33
N ALA A 489 -9.65 -17.51 -13.05
CA ALA A 489 -10.54 -16.34 -13.03
C ALA A 489 -10.33 -15.34 -14.18
N GLY A 490 -9.41 -15.64 -15.11
CA GLY A 490 -8.94 -14.69 -16.13
C GLY A 490 -7.78 -13.87 -15.58
N LEU A 491 -6.68 -13.77 -16.33
CA LEU A 491 -5.49 -13.02 -15.93
C LEU A 491 -5.86 -11.56 -15.62
N ASP A 492 -5.72 -11.21 -14.34
CA ASP A 492 -6.21 -10.02 -13.67
C ASP A 492 -5.78 -8.69 -14.36
N SER A 493 -6.74 -7.76 -14.48
CA SER A 493 -6.58 -6.39 -15.02
C SER A 493 -5.64 -5.51 -14.19
N ARG A 494 -5.19 -6.00 -13.03
CA ARG A 494 -4.35 -5.29 -12.06
C ARG A 494 -2.88 -5.17 -12.45
N SER A 495 -2.37 -6.06 -13.32
CA SER A 495 -0.95 -6.06 -13.70
C SER A 495 -0.74 -5.71 -15.17
N ILE A 496 0.33 -4.98 -15.46
CA ILE A 496 0.62 -4.41 -16.79
C ILE A 496 1.78 -5.17 -17.41
N LEU A 497 1.53 -5.83 -18.54
CA LEU A 497 2.59 -6.41 -19.36
C LEU A 497 3.34 -5.28 -20.08
N THR A 498 4.65 -5.20 -19.82
CA THR A 498 5.48 -4.06 -20.20
C THR A 498 6.71 -4.52 -20.98
N GLN A 499 6.86 -3.98 -22.19
CA GLN A 499 8.06 -4.10 -23.02
C GLN A 499 9.01 -2.94 -22.71
N LEU A 500 10.26 -3.27 -22.43
CA LEU A 500 11.33 -2.29 -22.25
C LEU A 500 11.63 -1.57 -23.55
N TYR A 501 11.74 -0.26 -23.46
CA TYR A 501 11.94 0.62 -24.60
C TYR A 501 13.32 0.45 -25.27
N GLY A 502 13.36 0.68 -26.58
CA GLY A 502 14.61 0.93 -27.32
C GLY A 502 15.59 -0.24 -27.44
N ILE A 503 15.28 -1.41 -26.87
CA ILE A 503 16.10 -2.61 -26.93
C ILE A 503 15.31 -3.83 -27.41
N ASP A 504 16.01 -4.81 -27.97
CA ASP A 504 15.51 -6.15 -28.27
C ASP A 504 16.48 -7.16 -27.62
N ALA A 505 15.96 -8.03 -26.74
CA ALA A 505 16.74 -9.10 -26.11
C ALA A 505 16.57 -10.43 -26.87
N PRO A 506 17.52 -11.37 -26.77
CA PRO A 506 17.35 -12.71 -27.30
C PRO A 506 16.14 -13.42 -26.65
N GLU A 507 15.33 -14.08 -27.48
CA GLU A 507 14.12 -14.78 -27.03
C GLU A 507 14.44 -16.03 -26.20
N VAL A 508 13.69 -16.23 -25.11
CA VAL A 508 13.57 -17.53 -24.44
C VAL A 508 12.55 -18.42 -25.17
N GLN A 509 12.61 -19.74 -24.96
CA GLN A 509 11.70 -20.70 -25.60
C GLN A 509 10.22 -20.33 -25.37
N GLU A 510 9.37 -20.72 -26.33
CA GLU A 510 7.91 -20.65 -26.23
C GLU A 510 7.39 -21.34 -24.94
N GLY A 511 6.72 -20.56 -24.08
CA GLY A 511 6.41 -20.92 -22.68
C GLY A 511 7.12 -20.02 -21.66
N GLY A 512 8.13 -19.25 -22.09
CA GLY A 512 8.88 -18.31 -21.26
C GLY A 512 9.81 -18.98 -20.25
N LEU A 513 10.38 -18.19 -19.34
CA LEU A 513 10.99 -18.77 -18.14
C LEU A 513 9.90 -19.54 -17.40
N ARG A 514 10.03 -20.88 -17.32
CA ARG A 514 9.08 -21.68 -16.55
C ARG A 514 9.19 -21.23 -15.09
N PRO A 515 8.08 -20.91 -14.41
CA PRO A 515 8.15 -20.66 -12.99
C PRO A 515 8.78 -21.90 -12.37
N TYR A 516 9.83 -21.70 -11.56
CA TYR A 516 10.39 -22.76 -10.75
C TYR A 516 9.23 -23.21 -9.86
N SER A 517 8.55 -24.30 -10.21
CA SER A 517 7.56 -24.89 -9.31
C SER A 517 8.30 -25.10 -8.02
N ALA A 518 7.73 -24.62 -6.93
CA ALA A 518 8.26 -24.80 -5.59
C ALA A 518 8.22 -26.28 -5.22
N VAL A 519 9.03 -27.11 -5.89
CA VAL A 519 9.62 -28.28 -5.26
C VAL A 519 10.32 -27.66 -4.07
N ARG A 520 9.71 -27.88 -2.91
CA ARG A 520 10.22 -27.55 -1.58
C ARG A 520 11.73 -27.56 -1.66
N TYR A 521 12.37 -26.55 -1.07
CA TYR A 521 13.80 -26.50 -0.79
C TYR A 521 14.17 -27.70 0.12
N ILE A 522 14.07 -28.90 -0.43
CA ILE A 522 14.71 -30.10 0.05
C ILE A 522 16.12 -29.89 -0.46
N PRO A 523 17.12 -29.76 0.42
CA PRO A 523 18.51 -29.80 -0.01
C PRO A 523 18.74 -31.19 -0.59
N CYS A 524 18.43 -31.36 -1.88
CA CYS A 524 18.64 -32.58 -2.61
C CYS A 524 20.14 -32.73 -2.79
N LYS A 525 20.78 -33.37 -1.81
CA LYS A 525 22.05 -34.05 -2.04
C LYS A 525 21.77 -35.12 -3.09
N ARG A 526 22.26 -34.89 -4.31
CA ARG A 526 22.37 -35.77 -5.49
C ARG A 526 21.39 -35.40 -6.61
N ASP A 527 22.02 -35.10 -7.75
CA ASP A 527 21.50 -34.94 -9.10
C ASP A 527 20.57 -33.75 -9.37
N CYS A 528 20.91 -32.59 -8.80
CA CYS A 528 20.45 -31.32 -9.38
C CYS A 528 21.05 -31.21 -10.78
N ALA A 529 20.22 -31.23 -11.82
CA ALA A 529 20.62 -30.98 -13.19
C ALA A 529 21.55 -29.76 -13.22
N VAL A 530 22.82 -30.00 -13.57
CA VAL A 530 23.85 -28.97 -13.66
C VAL A 530 23.42 -28.04 -14.77
N TYR A 531 22.81 -26.92 -14.42
CA TYR A 531 22.59 -25.87 -15.39
C TYR A 531 23.95 -25.23 -15.68
N GLY A 532 24.12 -24.86 -16.94
CA GLY A 532 25.43 -24.77 -17.55
C GLY A 532 25.26 -25.43 -18.89
N SER A 533 24.89 -24.61 -19.88
CA SER A 533 24.85 -24.87 -21.32
C SER A 533 24.10 -26.08 -21.89
N GLU A 534 23.81 -27.12 -21.12
CA GLU A 534 23.24 -28.34 -21.66
C GLU A 534 21.76 -28.21 -21.98
N ASP A 535 21.10 -27.29 -21.28
CA ASP A 535 19.72 -26.86 -21.50
C ASP A 535 19.60 -25.39 -21.94
N LEU A 536 20.71 -24.73 -22.31
CA LEU A 536 20.67 -23.38 -22.87
C LEU A 536 19.84 -23.40 -24.16
N ASP A 537 18.63 -22.84 -24.06
CA ASP A 537 17.82 -22.45 -25.20
C ASP A 537 17.36 -23.60 -26.10
N LYS A 538 16.97 -24.78 -25.56
CA LYS A 538 16.21 -25.77 -26.34
C LYS A 538 14.96 -25.08 -26.93
N GLY A 539 15.04 -24.63 -28.18
CA GLY A 539 13.99 -23.84 -28.83
C GLY A 539 14.02 -22.32 -28.61
N GLY A 540 15.02 -21.74 -27.94
CA GLY A 540 15.23 -20.28 -27.75
C GLY A 540 16.32 -19.68 -28.65
N GLN A 541 16.70 -18.42 -28.43
CA GLN A 541 17.89 -17.79 -29.02
C GLN A 541 19.08 -17.86 -28.07
N PRO A 542 20.33 -17.98 -28.60
CA PRO A 542 21.53 -17.90 -27.76
C PRO A 542 21.50 -16.71 -26.82
N LEU A 543 21.76 -16.97 -25.53
CA LEU A 543 21.78 -16.01 -24.43
C LEU A 543 20.41 -15.50 -24.00
N GLY A 544 19.30 -16.10 -24.43
CA GLY A 544 17.95 -15.71 -24.01
C GLY A 544 17.77 -15.83 -22.50
N ILE A 545 18.16 -16.98 -21.92
CA ILE A 545 18.08 -17.17 -20.47
C ILE A 545 19.06 -16.25 -19.72
N ALA A 546 20.27 -16.05 -20.23
CA ALA A 546 21.25 -15.15 -19.63
C ALA A 546 20.75 -13.70 -19.62
N ALA A 547 20.08 -13.25 -20.69
CA ALA A 547 19.46 -11.94 -20.78
C ALA A 547 18.32 -11.80 -19.77
N ALA A 548 17.43 -12.79 -19.71
CA ALA A 548 16.31 -12.79 -18.75
C ALA A 548 16.81 -12.87 -17.29
N ARG A 549 17.89 -13.60 -17.02
CA ARG A 549 18.57 -13.62 -15.71
C ARG A 549 19.12 -12.26 -15.33
N ALA A 550 19.88 -11.64 -16.23
CA ALA A 550 20.45 -10.33 -15.98
C ALA A 550 19.36 -9.31 -15.67
N MET A 551 18.24 -9.37 -16.40
CA MET A 551 17.06 -8.56 -16.13
C MET A 551 16.47 -8.86 -14.75
N ALA A 552 16.18 -10.12 -14.45
CA ALA A 552 15.61 -10.54 -13.16
C ALA A 552 16.46 -10.14 -11.96
N ASP A 553 17.77 -10.39 -12.02
CA ASP A 553 18.72 -10.00 -10.97
C ASP A 553 18.65 -8.48 -10.69
N MET A 554 18.42 -7.66 -11.73
CA MET A 554 18.33 -6.20 -11.62
C MET A 554 16.95 -5.68 -11.19
N VAL A 555 15.84 -6.24 -11.68
CA VAL A 555 14.51 -5.62 -11.53
C VAL A 555 13.54 -6.40 -10.66
N LEU A 556 13.63 -7.73 -10.59
CA LEU A 556 12.60 -8.54 -9.92
C LEU A 556 12.45 -8.15 -8.45
N GLY A 557 11.21 -8.01 -7.99
CA GLY A 557 10.84 -7.63 -6.62
C GLY A 557 11.23 -6.22 -6.19
N ARG A 558 11.69 -5.39 -7.14
CA ARG A 558 11.99 -3.99 -6.85
C ARG A 558 10.84 -3.10 -7.25
N VAL A 559 10.67 -2.03 -6.48
CA VAL A 559 9.84 -0.91 -6.88
C VAL A 559 10.66 -0.03 -7.81
N VAL A 560 10.19 0.11 -9.03
CA VAL A 560 10.86 0.83 -10.11
C VAL A 560 10.05 2.05 -10.52
N LEU A 561 10.73 3.06 -11.04
CA LEU A 561 10.12 4.23 -11.66
C LEU A 561 9.89 3.94 -13.14
N VAL A 562 8.65 4.10 -13.61
CA VAL A 562 8.21 3.74 -14.96
C VAL A 562 7.85 5.00 -15.74
N GLN A 563 8.49 5.20 -16.88
CA GLN A 563 8.12 6.20 -17.88
C GLN A 563 7.29 5.52 -18.98
N PRO A 564 5.97 5.73 -19.03
CA PRO A 564 5.18 5.27 -20.16
C PRO A 564 5.59 6.04 -21.42
N LEU A 565 5.90 5.33 -22.51
CA LEU A 565 6.21 5.94 -23.81
C LEU A 565 5.06 5.74 -24.79
N GLY A 566 4.43 4.57 -24.76
CA GLY A 566 3.31 4.25 -25.62
C GLY A 566 2.78 2.84 -25.38
N SER A 567 2.07 2.31 -26.38
CA SER A 567 1.65 0.91 -26.42
C SER A 567 2.11 0.28 -27.73
N ASP A 568 2.49 -0.99 -27.69
CA ASP A 568 2.84 -1.72 -28.90
C ASP A 568 1.58 -2.28 -29.60
N ARG A 569 1.79 -3.04 -30.69
CA ARG A 569 0.70 -3.66 -31.46
C ARG A 569 -0.04 -4.79 -30.72
N TYR A 570 0.46 -5.20 -29.55
CA TYR A 570 -0.12 -6.21 -28.68
C TYR A 570 -0.71 -5.58 -27.43
N GLU A 571 -0.91 -4.26 -27.46
CA GLU A 571 -1.44 -3.47 -26.34
C GLU A 571 -0.58 -3.55 -25.07
N ARG A 572 0.67 -4.01 -25.21
CA ARG A 572 1.64 -4.01 -24.11
C ARG A 572 2.11 -2.58 -23.90
N LEU A 573 2.33 -2.21 -22.65
CA LEU A 573 2.93 -0.93 -22.32
C LEU A 573 4.38 -0.93 -22.85
N VAL A 574 4.75 0.07 -23.65
CA VAL A 574 6.16 0.34 -23.98
C VAL A 574 6.64 1.39 -23.00
N ALA A 575 7.63 1.05 -22.19
CA ALA A 575 8.09 1.94 -21.13
C ALA A 575 9.61 1.90 -20.91
N ARG A 576 10.11 3.00 -20.35
CA ARG A 576 11.43 3.05 -19.74
C ARG A 576 11.32 2.80 -18.25
N ILE A 577 12.10 1.84 -17.77
CA ILE A 577 12.18 1.48 -16.35
C ILE A 577 13.46 2.06 -15.77
N LEU A 578 13.36 2.67 -14.59
CA LEU A 578 14.48 3.27 -13.87
C LEU A 578 14.49 2.75 -12.43
N ILE A 579 15.62 2.23 -11.98
CA ILE A 579 15.80 1.68 -10.63
C ILE A 579 16.60 2.68 -9.78
N PRO A 580 16.06 3.19 -8.67
CA PRO A 580 16.86 3.94 -7.69
C PRO A 580 18.02 3.09 -7.16
N ALA A 581 19.22 3.65 -7.06
CA ALA A 581 20.41 2.88 -6.70
C ALA A 581 20.42 2.32 -5.26
N VAL A 582 19.50 2.79 -4.41
CA VAL A 582 19.35 2.38 -3.01
C VAL A 582 18.17 1.42 -2.79
N SER A 583 17.57 0.86 -3.85
CA SER A 583 16.45 -0.08 -3.74
C SER A 583 16.75 -1.39 -2.97
N ASP A 584 17.96 -1.53 -2.40
CA ASP A 584 18.48 -2.73 -1.71
C ASP A 584 18.42 -2.66 -0.17
N GLY A 585 18.04 -1.52 0.41
CA GLY A 585 18.28 -1.17 1.82
C GLY A 585 17.44 -1.87 2.89
N LEU A 586 16.43 -2.67 2.54
CA LEU A 586 15.49 -3.25 3.53
C LEU A 586 16.02 -4.48 4.30
N HIS A 587 17.28 -4.91 4.08
CA HIS A 587 17.77 -6.25 4.45
C HIS A 587 18.87 -6.37 5.50
N THR A 588 19.01 -5.45 6.43
CA THR A 588 19.91 -5.67 7.58
C THR A 588 19.10 -5.96 8.84
N ASP A 589 18.88 -7.25 9.09
CA ASP A 589 18.67 -7.88 10.39
C ASP A 589 18.06 -7.00 11.49
N GLY A 590 16.76 -6.72 11.38
CA GLY A 590 15.87 -6.41 12.52
C GLY A 590 16.16 -5.19 13.40
N LEU A 591 17.31 -4.52 13.30
CA LEU A 591 17.71 -3.45 14.22
C LEU A 591 18.32 -2.21 13.55
N HIS A 592 18.82 -2.30 12.31
CA HIS A 592 19.35 -1.11 11.61
C HIS A 592 18.64 -0.91 10.28
N THR A 593 17.87 0.17 10.27
CA THR A 593 16.80 0.48 9.33
C THR A 593 17.35 0.91 7.98
N GLY A 594 16.86 0.30 6.89
CA GLY A 594 17.05 0.82 5.53
C GLY A 594 16.76 2.32 5.37
N ALA A 595 15.99 2.90 6.30
CA ALA A 595 15.77 4.33 6.46
C ALA A 595 17.06 5.17 6.39
N ASP A 596 18.17 4.74 6.98
CA ASP A 596 19.43 5.53 6.95
C ASP A 596 20.03 5.58 5.55
N SER A 597 19.96 4.47 4.81
CA SER A 597 20.41 4.40 3.42
C SER A 597 19.53 5.22 2.48
N TYR A 598 18.22 5.30 2.75
CA TYR A 598 17.28 6.12 1.99
C TYR A 598 17.42 7.60 2.31
N ALA A 599 17.57 7.97 3.59
CA ALA A 599 17.85 9.33 3.99
C ALA A 599 19.13 9.84 3.31
N GLY A 600 20.22 9.05 3.37
CA GLY A 600 21.47 9.38 2.69
C GLY A 600 21.35 9.49 1.16
N TYR A 601 20.44 8.74 0.52
CA TYR A 601 20.15 8.92 -0.91
C TYR A 601 19.50 10.26 -1.22
N PHE A 602 18.49 10.65 -0.45
CA PHE A 602 17.78 11.91 -0.65
C PHE A 602 18.63 13.11 -0.22
N ASP A 603 19.50 12.97 0.77
CA ASP A 603 20.49 13.98 1.13
C ASP A 603 21.44 14.26 -0.04
N ARG A 604 21.98 13.22 -0.69
CA ARG A 604 22.82 13.39 -1.88
C ARG A 604 22.06 14.00 -3.05
N LEU A 605 20.80 13.62 -3.24
CA LEU A 605 19.96 14.20 -4.28
C LEU A 605 19.71 15.69 -3.98
N LEU A 606 19.44 16.04 -2.73
CA LEU A 606 19.26 17.40 -2.26
C LEU A 606 20.52 18.23 -2.51
N GLU A 607 21.70 17.74 -2.10
CA GLU A 607 22.98 18.40 -2.36
C GLU A 607 23.17 18.70 -3.85
N LYS A 608 22.87 17.71 -4.70
CA LYS A 608 22.98 17.86 -6.16
C LYS A 608 21.97 18.86 -6.71
N LEU A 609 20.73 18.83 -6.23
CA LEU A 609 19.69 19.78 -6.62
C LEU A 609 20.04 21.20 -6.18
N VAL A 610 20.46 21.41 -4.94
CA VAL A 610 20.88 22.71 -4.41
C VAL A 610 22.09 23.26 -5.17
N TYR A 611 23.10 22.43 -5.43
CA TYR A 611 24.26 22.83 -6.23
C TYR A 611 23.83 23.29 -7.63
N THR A 612 23.02 22.48 -8.31
CA THR A 612 22.61 22.75 -9.69
C THR A 612 21.63 23.93 -9.74
N PHE A 613 20.80 24.10 -8.71
CA PHE A 613 19.93 25.26 -8.53
C PHE A 613 20.75 26.54 -8.38
N ARG A 614 21.72 26.58 -7.46
CA ARG A 614 22.62 27.73 -7.27
C ARG A 614 23.35 28.11 -8.56
N TYR A 615 23.83 27.11 -9.29
CA TYR A 615 24.52 27.34 -10.56
C TYR A 615 23.59 27.91 -11.65
N SER A 616 22.35 27.44 -11.70
CA SER A 616 21.39 27.82 -12.76
C SER A 616 20.63 29.11 -12.46
N PHE A 617 20.44 29.45 -11.18
CA PHE A 617 19.56 30.55 -10.73
C PHE A 617 20.25 31.58 -9.82
N GLY A 618 21.55 31.39 -9.50
CA GLY A 618 22.30 32.26 -8.61
C GLY A 618 22.16 31.91 -7.12
N ILE A 619 22.82 32.70 -6.28
CA ILE A 619 22.86 32.49 -4.82
C ILE A 619 21.56 33.06 -4.22
N SER A 620 20.54 32.23 -4.07
CA SER A 620 19.40 32.56 -3.20
C SER A 620 19.77 32.37 -1.74
N LYS A 621 19.46 33.37 -0.89
CA LYS A 621 19.62 33.29 0.57
C LYS A 621 18.63 32.29 1.20
N ASP A 622 17.54 31.99 0.50
CA ASP A 622 16.44 31.19 1.01
C ASP A 622 16.54 29.77 0.46
N LEU A 623 17.59 29.03 0.81
CA LEU A 623 17.63 27.59 0.52
C LEU A 623 16.98 26.81 1.67
N PRO A 624 16.28 25.70 1.38
CA PRO A 624 15.69 24.88 2.42
C PRO A 624 16.75 24.41 3.41
N SER A 625 16.40 24.47 4.70
CA SER A 625 17.26 24.01 5.81
C SER A 625 17.04 22.53 6.12
N GLU A 626 15.91 22.01 5.65
CA GLU A 626 15.45 20.65 5.80
C GLU A 626 16.36 19.69 5.02
N LYS A 627 16.53 18.48 5.57
CA LYS A 627 17.31 17.40 4.96
C LYS A 627 16.42 16.31 4.38
N GLY A 628 17.02 15.33 3.72
CA GLY A 628 16.36 14.15 3.19
C GLY A 628 15.24 14.50 2.21
N VAL A 629 14.12 13.79 2.33
CA VAL A 629 12.97 13.97 1.45
C VAL A 629 12.39 15.38 1.52
N TYR A 630 12.24 15.93 2.72
CA TYR A 630 11.63 17.24 2.92
C TYR A 630 12.46 18.35 2.28
N GLY A 631 13.79 18.27 2.40
CA GLY A 631 14.67 19.19 1.68
C GLY A 631 14.54 19.07 0.16
N VAL A 632 14.46 17.83 -0.37
CA VAL A 632 14.24 17.59 -1.81
C VAL A 632 12.89 18.15 -2.28
N ALA A 633 11.82 17.93 -1.51
CA ALA A 633 10.51 18.48 -1.78
C ALA A 633 10.55 20.01 -1.84
N ALA A 634 11.11 20.63 -0.80
CA ALA A 634 11.17 22.08 -0.68
C ALA A 634 11.99 22.72 -1.80
N ILE A 635 13.15 22.14 -2.17
CA ILE A 635 13.94 22.68 -3.29
C ILE A 635 13.21 22.50 -4.63
N VAL A 636 12.48 21.39 -4.83
CA VAL A 636 11.69 21.17 -6.04
C VAL A 636 10.54 22.17 -6.15
N CYS A 637 9.86 22.50 -5.04
CA CYS A 637 8.85 23.56 -5.02
C CYS A 637 9.45 24.91 -5.41
N LYS A 638 10.58 25.32 -4.81
CA LYS A 638 11.27 26.56 -5.18
C LYS A 638 11.74 26.57 -6.63
N MET A 639 12.20 25.44 -7.13
CA MET A 639 12.57 25.27 -8.53
C MET A 639 11.41 25.48 -9.48
N ARG A 640 10.23 24.99 -9.11
CA ARG A 640 9.00 25.19 -9.87
C ARG A 640 8.60 26.66 -9.90
N GLU A 641 8.64 27.33 -8.75
CA GLU A 641 8.35 28.77 -8.66
C GLU A 641 9.33 29.62 -9.47
N ALA A 642 10.62 29.24 -9.48
CA ALA A 642 11.67 30.02 -10.13
C ALA A 642 11.75 29.85 -11.65
N ARG A 643 11.12 28.83 -12.26
CA ARG A 643 11.38 28.49 -13.67
C ARG A 643 10.16 27.95 -14.43
N LYS A 644 9.95 28.51 -15.63
CA LYS A 644 9.24 27.84 -16.74
C LYS A 644 10.24 26.96 -17.54
N GLY A 645 9.99 25.66 -17.67
CA GLY A 645 10.82 24.73 -18.47
C GLY A 645 10.77 23.27 -17.99
N ASP A 646 11.52 22.38 -18.65
CA ASP A 646 11.55 20.93 -18.37
C ASP A 646 12.26 20.58 -17.04
N LEU A 647 11.56 20.82 -15.92
CA LEU A 647 12.02 20.48 -14.57
C LEU A 647 12.13 18.96 -14.36
N ARG A 648 11.31 18.19 -15.07
CA ARG A 648 11.34 16.72 -15.09
C ARG A 648 12.68 16.22 -15.63
N GLY A 649 13.08 16.70 -16.81
CA GLY A 649 14.37 16.40 -17.42
C GLY A 649 15.54 16.84 -16.54
N PHE A 650 15.42 17.99 -15.88
CA PHE A 650 16.41 18.48 -14.92
C PHE A 650 16.60 17.54 -13.72
N LEU A 651 15.51 17.14 -13.04
CA LEU A 651 15.56 16.24 -11.89
C LEU A 651 16.15 14.88 -12.27
N LEU A 652 15.74 14.33 -13.42
CA LEU A 652 16.31 13.08 -13.96
C LEU A 652 17.78 13.22 -14.32
N GLY A 653 18.21 14.39 -14.80
CA GLY A 653 19.63 14.72 -14.99
C GLY A 653 20.41 14.66 -13.68
N CYS A 654 19.90 15.31 -12.64
CA CYS A 654 20.50 15.28 -11.30
C CYS A 654 20.63 13.86 -10.75
N LEU A 655 19.57 13.04 -10.89
CA LEU A 655 19.57 11.64 -10.47
C LEU A 655 20.59 10.78 -11.22
N ARG A 656 20.83 11.04 -12.51
CA ARG A 656 21.83 10.33 -13.33
C ARG A 656 23.27 10.73 -12.97
N ASP A 657 23.47 12.00 -12.69
CA ASP A 657 24.77 12.56 -12.35
C ASP A 657 25.18 12.25 -10.91
N MET A 658 24.19 12.08 -10.03
CA MET A 658 24.41 11.65 -8.65
C MET A 658 25.14 10.30 -8.61
N ARG A 659 26.06 10.13 -7.67
CA ARG A 659 26.78 8.89 -7.43
C ARG A 659 26.44 8.30 -6.07
N VAL A 660 26.09 7.01 -6.07
CA VAL A 660 25.86 6.19 -4.87
C VAL A 660 26.83 5.03 -4.96
N GLY A 661 27.93 5.11 -4.20
CA GLY A 661 29.10 4.25 -4.42
C GLY A 661 29.66 4.40 -5.84
N SER A 662 29.79 3.29 -6.56
CA SER A 662 30.26 3.25 -7.96
C SER A 662 29.16 3.47 -9.00
N PHE A 663 27.89 3.61 -8.60
CA PHE A 663 26.75 3.65 -9.52
C PHE A 663 26.13 5.04 -9.62
N ALA A 664 25.41 5.29 -10.72
CA ALA A 664 24.53 6.45 -10.85
C ALA A 664 23.38 6.34 -9.84
N GLY A 665 22.82 7.48 -9.41
CA GLY A 665 21.69 7.52 -8.48
C GLY A 665 20.42 6.87 -9.03
N ILE A 666 20.31 6.72 -10.34
CA ILE A 666 19.32 5.90 -11.01
C ILE A 666 19.98 5.01 -12.06
N VAL A 667 19.50 3.78 -12.18
CA VAL A 667 20.01 2.76 -13.09
C VAL A 667 18.95 2.47 -14.15
N ASP A 668 19.37 2.43 -15.41
CA ASP A 668 18.51 2.06 -16.53
C ASP A 668 18.86 0.64 -16.98
N PRO A 669 17.99 -0.37 -16.76
CA PRO A 669 18.26 -1.74 -17.16
C PRO A 669 18.55 -1.89 -18.64
N CYS A 670 17.96 -1.05 -19.50
CA CYS A 670 18.20 -1.13 -20.94
C CYS A 670 19.64 -0.76 -21.30
N GLU A 671 20.18 0.27 -20.63
CA GLU A 671 21.58 0.67 -20.80
C GLU A 671 22.53 -0.43 -20.35
N GLU A 672 22.21 -1.09 -19.24
CA GLU A 672 23.03 -2.17 -18.69
C GLU A 672 22.99 -3.44 -19.55
N MET A 673 21.82 -3.81 -20.07
CA MET A 673 21.65 -4.93 -21.00
C MET A 673 22.47 -4.73 -22.29
N LEU A 674 22.46 -3.50 -22.84
CA LEU A 674 23.31 -3.15 -23.99
C LEU A 674 24.80 -3.18 -23.64
N ARG A 675 25.19 -2.65 -22.47
CA ARG A 675 26.58 -2.65 -22.00
C ARG A 675 27.14 -4.08 -21.89
N ARG A 676 26.31 -5.02 -21.43
CA ARG A 676 26.65 -6.45 -21.30
C ARG A 676 26.62 -7.22 -22.62
N GLY A 677 26.09 -6.63 -23.70
CA GLY A 677 25.86 -7.33 -24.95
C GLY A 677 24.77 -8.39 -24.87
N LEU A 678 23.81 -8.22 -23.95
CA LEU A 678 22.66 -9.13 -23.75
C LEU A 678 21.38 -8.60 -24.41
N ALA A 679 21.45 -7.45 -25.07
CA ALA A 679 20.40 -6.91 -25.93
C ALA A 679 21.05 -6.15 -27.11
N ILE A 680 20.23 -5.83 -28.10
CA ILE A 680 20.59 -4.95 -29.22
C ILE A 680 19.67 -3.73 -29.24
N VAL A 681 20.06 -2.65 -29.94
CA VAL A 681 19.19 -1.48 -30.08
C VAL A 681 18.05 -1.81 -31.05
N TYR A 682 16.81 -1.54 -30.62
CA TYR A 682 15.63 -1.80 -31.45
C TYR A 682 15.57 -0.86 -32.66
N SER A 683 15.91 -1.35 -33.84
CA SER A 683 15.82 -0.57 -35.09
C SER A 683 14.64 -1.02 -35.95
N SER A 684 13.55 -0.25 -35.95
CA SER A 684 12.44 -0.45 -36.89
C SER A 684 12.48 0.58 -38.02
N ARG A 685 12.49 0.10 -39.27
CA ARG A 685 12.41 0.97 -40.46
C ARG A 685 11.01 1.56 -40.67
N ARG A 686 9.95 0.93 -40.15
CA ARG A 686 8.55 1.26 -40.44
C ARG A 686 7.90 2.19 -39.41
N LYS A 687 8.30 2.09 -38.14
CA LYS A 687 7.83 2.95 -37.05
C LYS A 687 9.04 3.53 -36.36
N LYS A 688 9.08 4.84 -36.15
CA LYS A 688 10.10 5.46 -35.31
C LYS A 688 9.97 4.84 -33.91
N ALA A 689 11.03 4.17 -33.48
CA ALA A 689 11.08 3.61 -32.14
C ALA A 689 11.09 4.76 -31.13
N GLU A 690 10.36 4.57 -30.02
CA GLU A 690 10.30 5.55 -28.95
C GLU A 690 11.48 5.32 -28.00
N TYR A 691 12.50 6.17 -28.11
CA TYR A 691 13.71 6.09 -27.27
C TYR A 691 13.65 7.00 -26.03
N GLY A 692 12.52 7.66 -25.78
CA GLY A 692 12.46 8.72 -24.75
C GLY A 692 13.34 9.93 -25.08
N GLY A 693 13.56 10.21 -26.37
CA GLY A 693 14.32 11.36 -26.87
C GLY A 693 15.58 11.01 -27.68
N ILE A 694 16.05 11.96 -28.48
CA ILE A 694 17.20 11.79 -29.40
C ILE A 694 18.51 11.51 -28.65
N LEU A 695 18.72 12.17 -27.50
CA LEU A 695 19.93 11.97 -26.70
C LEU A 695 20.02 10.55 -26.16
N GLN A 696 18.89 10.00 -25.71
CA GLN A 696 18.82 8.62 -25.22
C GLN A 696 19.06 7.62 -26.36
N GLU A 697 18.48 7.83 -27.54
CA GLU A 697 18.76 7.01 -28.73
C GLU A 697 20.26 6.96 -29.07
N LYS A 698 20.91 8.14 -29.10
CA LYS A 698 22.36 8.24 -29.36
C LYS A 698 23.17 7.47 -28.31
N LYS A 699 22.78 7.57 -27.04
CA LYS A 699 23.42 6.87 -25.93
C LYS A 699 23.29 5.36 -26.06
N LEU A 700 22.09 4.83 -26.31
CA LEU A 700 21.86 3.39 -26.50
C LEU A 700 22.70 2.84 -27.67
N LYS A 701 22.71 3.54 -28.82
CA LYS A 701 23.56 3.18 -29.98
C LYS A 701 25.06 3.25 -29.67
N GLN A 702 25.50 4.12 -28.76
CA GLN A 702 26.90 4.17 -28.34
C GLN A 702 27.25 2.99 -27.43
N LEU A 703 26.36 2.61 -26.51
CA LEU A 703 26.54 1.45 -25.62
C LEU A 703 26.64 0.15 -26.41
N GLU A 704 25.74 -0.07 -27.37
CA GLU A 704 25.79 -1.23 -28.26
C GLU A 704 27.09 -1.29 -29.06
N ARG A 705 27.51 -0.17 -29.67
CA ARG A 705 28.79 -0.09 -30.41
C ARG A 705 29.99 -0.46 -29.54
N ARG A 706 30.00 0.00 -28.27
CA ARG A 706 31.07 -0.36 -27.32
C ARG A 706 31.04 -1.83 -26.95
N ALA A 707 29.86 -2.40 -26.70
CA ALA A 707 29.72 -3.84 -26.44
C ALA A 707 30.18 -4.67 -27.64
N LYS A 708 29.86 -4.23 -28.86
CA LYS A 708 30.32 -4.86 -30.10
C LYS A 708 31.84 -4.82 -30.25
N TYR A 709 32.45 -3.67 -30.03
CA TYR A 709 33.91 -3.50 -30.08
C TYR A 709 34.63 -4.40 -29.07
N ARG A 710 34.05 -4.60 -27.88
CA ARG A 710 34.62 -5.42 -26.82
C ARG A 710 34.29 -6.92 -26.94
N GLY A 711 33.50 -7.33 -27.92
CA GLY A 711 33.03 -8.71 -28.01
C GLY A 711 32.20 -9.16 -26.79
N CYS A 712 31.45 -8.26 -26.16
CA CYS A 712 30.66 -8.61 -24.97
C CYS A 712 29.39 -9.39 -25.34
N GLY A 713 29.07 -10.43 -24.55
CA GLY A 713 27.84 -11.20 -24.67
C GLY A 713 27.65 -11.75 -26.07
N ARG A 714 26.53 -11.40 -26.71
CA ARG A 714 26.19 -11.80 -28.08
C ARG A 714 27.30 -11.47 -29.07
N TRP A 715 28.00 -10.34 -28.90
CA TRP A 715 29.00 -9.88 -29.84
C TRP A 715 30.30 -10.68 -29.80
N GLY A 716 30.53 -11.45 -28.73
CA GLY A 716 31.63 -12.41 -28.63
C GLY A 716 31.32 -13.77 -29.26
N LEU A 717 30.06 -14.02 -29.65
CA LEU A 717 29.66 -15.25 -30.29
C LEU A 717 30.03 -15.27 -31.78
N PRO A 718 30.15 -16.44 -32.42
CA PRO A 718 30.24 -16.53 -33.87
C PRO A 718 29.08 -15.81 -34.57
N SER A 719 29.34 -15.24 -35.75
CA SER A 719 28.36 -14.45 -36.51
C SER A 719 27.04 -15.17 -36.79
N PHE A 720 27.06 -16.49 -36.95
CA PHE A 720 25.86 -17.30 -37.15
C PHE A 720 24.97 -17.45 -35.90
N CYS A 721 25.52 -17.22 -34.70
CA CYS A 721 24.77 -17.17 -33.43
C CYS A 721 24.16 -15.77 -33.18
N GLN A 722 24.61 -14.76 -33.92
CA GLN A 722 24.20 -13.36 -33.76
C GLN A 722 22.94 -13.05 -34.59
N GLU A 723 21.94 -13.94 -34.63
CA GLU A 723 20.66 -13.71 -35.33
C GLU A 723 19.83 -12.63 -34.61
N ASN A 724 19.35 -11.61 -35.33
CA ASN A 724 18.56 -10.52 -34.73
C ASN A 724 17.28 -11.09 -34.06
N PRO A 725 16.92 -10.70 -32.82
CA PRO A 725 15.71 -11.21 -32.16
C PRO A 725 14.43 -11.00 -32.95
N LYS A 726 14.32 -9.89 -33.68
CA LYS A 726 13.21 -9.63 -34.59
C LYS A 726 13.12 -10.65 -35.72
N ASP A 727 14.25 -11.00 -36.33
CA ASP A 727 14.32 -11.94 -37.45
C ASP A 727 14.01 -13.36 -36.96
N TYR A 728 14.52 -13.72 -35.78
CA TYR A 728 14.19 -14.97 -35.11
C TYR A 728 12.69 -15.11 -34.82
N ARG A 729 12.07 -14.09 -34.20
CA ARG A 729 10.61 -14.06 -33.95
C ARG A 729 9.82 -14.22 -35.23
N TYR A 730 10.25 -13.59 -36.32
CA TYR A 730 9.59 -13.68 -37.61
C TYR A 730 9.70 -15.08 -38.23
N ARG A 731 10.89 -15.70 -38.14
CA ARG A 731 11.15 -17.06 -38.60
C ARG A 731 10.31 -18.09 -37.85
N ASN A 732 10.36 -18.08 -36.51
CA ASN A 732 9.61 -19.03 -35.69
C ASN A 732 8.08 -18.88 -35.85
N ARG A 733 7.57 -17.66 -36.06
CA ARG A 733 6.12 -17.46 -36.30
C ARG A 733 5.63 -18.05 -37.62
N ARG A 734 6.48 -18.04 -38.66
CA ARG A 734 6.12 -18.58 -39.98
C ARG A 734 6.23 -20.10 -40.06
N ASN A 735 7.16 -20.68 -39.32
CA ASN A 735 7.49 -22.10 -39.43
C ASN A 735 6.64 -23.03 -38.55
N ARG A 736 5.64 -22.52 -37.81
CA ARG A 736 4.79 -23.36 -36.94
C ARG A 736 4.04 -24.50 -37.66
N SER A 737 3.96 -24.51 -38.99
CA SER A 737 3.24 -25.55 -39.74
C SER A 737 4.10 -26.52 -40.55
N ILE A 738 5.38 -26.24 -40.83
CA ILE A 738 6.23 -27.12 -41.68
C ILE A 738 7.70 -27.00 -41.24
N MET A 739 8.25 -28.07 -40.63
CA MET A 739 9.69 -28.17 -40.40
C MET A 739 10.42 -28.30 -41.73
N SER A 740 11.03 -27.22 -42.20
CA SER A 740 11.83 -27.21 -43.44
C SER A 740 13.28 -27.59 -43.17
N ASP A 741 14.02 -28.07 -44.18
CA ASP A 741 15.49 -28.33 -44.11
C ASP A 741 16.32 -27.16 -43.55
N LYS A 742 15.79 -25.94 -43.60
CA LYS A 742 16.43 -24.75 -43.01
C LYS A 742 16.45 -24.78 -41.48
N GLU A 743 15.52 -25.49 -40.84
CA GLU A 743 15.49 -25.66 -39.39
C GLU A 743 16.50 -26.68 -38.90
N ALA A 744 16.70 -27.78 -39.62
CA ALA A 744 17.77 -28.73 -39.33
C ALA A 744 19.14 -28.03 -39.34
N LYS A 745 19.43 -27.26 -40.40
CA LYS A 745 20.67 -26.44 -40.45
C LYS A 745 20.76 -25.38 -39.36
N ALA A 746 19.64 -24.86 -38.88
CA ALA A 746 19.62 -23.90 -37.77
C ALA A 746 19.87 -24.60 -36.42
N LEU A 747 19.37 -25.81 -36.23
CA LEU A 747 19.64 -26.67 -35.08
C LEU A 747 21.13 -27.05 -35.02
N ASP A 748 21.72 -27.46 -36.13
CA ASP A 748 23.16 -27.78 -36.21
C ASP A 748 24.02 -26.57 -35.82
N LYS A 749 23.65 -25.38 -36.30
CA LYS A 749 24.31 -24.12 -35.93
C LYS A 749 24.13 -23.80 -34.45
N ARG A 750 22.95 -24.05 -33.86
CA ARG A 750 22.71 -23.84 -32.42
C ARG A 750 23.57 -24.77 -31.58
N GLU A 751 23.66 -26.04 -31.98
CA GLU A 751 24.50 -27.01 -31.29
C GLU A 751 25.99 -26.63 -31.39
N ALA A 752 26.43 -26.09 -32.54
CA ALA A 752 27.77 -25.53 -32.68
C ALA A 752 28.00 -24.30 -31.76
N CYS A 753 27.02 -23.37 -31.67
CA CYS A 753 27.09 -22.24 -30.73
C CYS A 753 27.21 -22.74 -29.28
N ARG A 754 26.44 -23.78 -28.93
CA ARG A 754 26.43 -24.37 -27.59
C ARG A 754 27.78 -24.96 -27.22
N LYS A 755 28.39 -25.75 -28.11
CA LYS A 755 29.74 -26.30 -27.91
C LYS A 755 30.79 -25.21 -27.68
N ILE A 756 30.69 -24.10 -28.40
CA ILE A 756 31.60 -22.95 -28.24
C ILE A 756 31.39 -22.25 -26.88
N LEU A 757 30.13 -21.99 -26.51
CA LEU A 757 29.79 -21.40 -25.21
C LEU A 757 30.27 -22.26 -24.03
N LEU A 758 30.34 -23.57 -24.26
CA LEU A 758 30.83 -24.56 -23.32
C LEU A 758 32.33 -24.69 -23.20
N GLY A 759 33.08 -24.11 -24.14
CA GLY A 759 34.50 -24.44 -24.29
C GLY A 759 34.74 -25.92 -24.62
N ILE A 760 33.75 -26.66 -25.15
CA ILE A 760 33.95 -27.99 -25.72
C ILE A 760 34.56 -27.77 -27.10
N THR A 761 35.88 -27.63 -27.13
CA THR A 761 36.66 -27.71 -28.37
C THR A 761 36.68 -29.17 -28.79
N GLY A 762 36.19 -29.47 -30.00
CA GLY A 762 36.27 -30.83 -30.54
C GLY A 762 37.73 -31.28 -30.63
N GLU A 763 38.02 -32.46 -30.07
CA GLU A 763 39.24 -33.23 -30.38
C GLU A 763 39.21 -33.71 -31.83
#